data_AF-A0A7Y1YS97-F1
#
_entry.id   AF-A0A7Y1YS97-F1
#
_cell.length_a   1.000
_cell.length_b   1.000
_cell.length_c   1.000
_cell.angle_alpha   90.00
_cell.angle_beta   90.00
_cell.angle_gamma   90.00
#
_symmetry.space_group_name_H-M   'P 1'
#
loop_
_entity.id
_entity.type
_entity.pdbx_description
1 polymer ?
#
loop_
_entity_poly.entity_id
_entity_poly.type
_entity_poly.pdbx_seq_one_letter_code
_entity_poly.pdbx_strand_id
1 'polypeptide(L)'
;MKLIRYILTLLLPFFGLIAPLYGQMVSQGDTLYGNEWISYDQEYLKIRVADDGIYRITAEQLIDAGAPLSQIDASDFRLYWLGKERMIHCNKEEGTLTPGDYLEFFGSKNRSQVDRFLFSDPDNQMLNPEYGLTTDTSTYYLTWSNVGNGLRFEAISNVLDGPLPPKKTWYLHQEKIILNQQHFKPYLNTDNVRYSTYAQAEGFSSREASSHNFTILTKDASSLGPNPRLHLKMTGSSPATQVSLKWNNQEFVDLLIQGNDFTGGAELVDTIIPLSLGLSDENTFIATTSDDSDEIRFGVISLSFPRMFKFDLQSSILIQVEEAREGIYLELEDFNHGGMPPIVYDLSAGTVSNGAIADGFIKINLPSGPNSRSLAIVHPDHVLPTQTISAVDFIDLSSSDAEFLIISNQKLYDDGQGKNWVEEYANYRRSDIGGNYRTQILEIQQLIDQFTYGIDMHPLSIKNFTNYVYKNWSSAKYLFLIGKGLEYAEARLFDGSLNYLPVYGIPGSDNLLTSRTESSMPLIPVGRLAARAPAQVQLYLDKIKVMEDQITNAPQTIADRGWMKRVLHLGGGVGQSEIGVLRDKLNEMGEILEENEIQSDVFSWSIQSQDVIDFNNDETVIDLINDGLIIKTYFGHGSIFTTQFNGFEDPQFLDNKDRYSVMLSLGCYTGNLFTSENSLGEANIFSEDRGAIIYMATSGLGFLSALDVFGKNWYSLVGGEFLNHGIGEINQRVLSDFDAVGTVGIKTLMQQLILHGDPAFRLSRLDGPDYTIDFESVSFDPPIINSIQDSFSIAFDFYNLGSKQNDSIQIDFFHELPSKNKVLLSSQKIKSTTFKQAINVVLPLLNGFDLRGINTLLVELNPDRSIDEFPEGSAYNNNSLMGSTGTIGIKIPIVNNGVSPVFPPNYSIWSEEKLELISSTADPLAVDQSYIIQIDTTMHFNSSVLQETTINQRGGLIKWSPAIVLDPMRVYYWRVSPDSSSQQTYLWSGSSFTYIPESPDGWCQSHYFQFLDGQSDGLVLNVDRRFSYQQNYNEIRILNARARGEQVTQFFYDGRQ
;
A
#
# COMPACT_ATOMS: atom_id res chain seq x y z
N MET A 1 -39.59 16.04 -45.91
CA MET A 1 -38.89 14.78 -46.29
C MET A 1 -37.46 14.96 -46.82
N LYS A 2 -37.01 16.13 -47.30
CA LYS A 2 -35.60 16.34 -47.71
C LYS A 2 -34.65 16.85 -46.60
N LEU A 3 -35.19 17.34 -45.47
CA LEU A 3 -34.39 17.85 -44.35
C LEU A 3 -33.89 16.73 -43.39
N ILE A 4 -34.61 15.60 -43.31
CA ILE A 4 -34.25 14.47 -42.45
C ILE A 4 -33.11 13.63 -43.06
N ARG A 5 -32.93 13.63 -44.38
CA ARG A 5 -31.79 12.95 -45.04
C ARG A 5 -30.47 13.71 -44.90
N TYR A 6 -30.49 15.04 -44.74
CA TYR A 6 -29.26 15.82 -44.54
C TYR A 6 -28.74 15.74 -43.09
N ILE A 7 -29.63 15.63 -42.11
CA ILE A 7 -29.24 15.47 -40.69
C ILE A 7 -28.68 14.07 -40.42
N LEU A 8 -29.18 13.03 -41.09
CA LEU A 8 -28.65 11.66 -40.97
C LEU A 8 -27.34 11.42 -41.71
N THR A 9 -26.93 12.28 -42.66
CA THR A 9 -25.65 12.13 -43.38
C THR A 9 -24.52 12.94 -42.71
N LEU A 10 -24.85 13.88 -41.82
CA LEU A 10 -23.89 14.66 -41.02
C LEU A 10 -23.62 14.08 -39.62
N LEU A 11 -24.40 13.07 -39.19
CA LEU A 11 -24.20 12.36 -37.91
C LEU A 11 -23.47 11.02 -38.05
N LEU A 12 -23.20 10.56 -39.28
CA LEU A 12 -22.53 9.28 -39.53
C LEU A 12 -20.99 9.26 -39.48
N PRO A 13 -20.23 10.38 -39.35
CA PRO A 13 -18.84 10.29 -38.91
C PRO A 13 -18.67 10.46 -37.39
N PHE A 14 -19.74 10.71 -36.61
CA PHE A 14 -19.65 10.94 -35.16
C PHE A 14 -19.92 9.69 -34.30
N PHE A 15 -20.26 8.56 -34.92
CA PHE A 15 -20.48 7.26 -34.27
C PHE A 15 -19.65 6.13 -34.90
N GLY A 16 -18.48 6.47 -35.45
CA GLY A 16 -17.44 5.50 -35.73
C GLY A 16 -16.69 5.18 -34.45
N LEU A 17 -17.07 4.07 -33.79
CA LEU A 17 -16.24 3.31 -32.86
C LEU A 17 -15.30 4.14 -31.97
N ILE A 18 -15.82 4.69 -30.87
CA ILE A 18 -14.99 4.85 -29.67
C ILE A 18 -14.80 3.44 -29.12
N ALA A 19 -13.94 2.65 -29.76
CA ALA A 19 -13.25 1.60 -29.05
C ALA A 19 -12.42 2.34 -27.98
N PRO A 20 -12.46 1.96 -26.70
CA PRO A 20 -11.48 2.47 -25.75
C PRO A 20 -10.08 2.25 -26.35
N LEU A 21 -9.36 3.34 -26.59
CA LEU A 21 -7.99 3.31 -27.07
C LEU A 21 -7.14 2.80 -25.90
N TYR A 22 -6.49 1.65 -26.07
CA TYR A 22 -5.78 0.96 -24.99
C TYR A 22 -4.26 1.12 -25.04
N GLY A 23 -3.65 1.40 -26.20
CA GLY A 23 -2.23 1.77 -26.23
C GLY A 23 -2.01 3.20 -25.75
N GLN A 24 -0.77 3.57 -25.42
CA GLN A 24 -0.45 4.90 -24.89
C GLN A 24 0.48 5.70 -25.78
N MET A 25 1.04 5.08 -26.81
CA MET A 25 1.86 5.76 -27.81
C MET A 25 1.01 6.07 -29.03
N VAL A 26 0.56 7.32 -29.16
CA VAL A 26 -0.17 7.77 -30.34
C VAL A 26 0.83 8.09 -31.45
N SER A 27 0.81 7.31 -32.54
CA SER A 27 1.69 7.50 -33.69
C SER A 27 0.88 7.44 -34.99
N GLN A 28 0.94 8.51 -35.80
CA GLN A 28 0.29 8.57 -37.12
C GLN A 28 -1.23 8.29 -37.12
N GLY A 29 -1.92 8.54 -36.00
CA GLY A 29 -3.36 8.30 -35.85
C GLY A 29 -3.70 6.93 -35.26
N ASP A 30 -2.71 6.04 -35.11
CA ASP A 30 -2.85 4.75 -34.43
C ASP A 30 -2.37 4.85 -32.98
N THR A 31 -2.87 3.95 -32.15
CA THR A 31 -2.53 3.85 -30.74
C THR A 31 -1.80 2.53 -30.49
N LEU A 32 -0.52 2.62 -30.16
CA LEU A 32 0.42 1.50 -30.09
C LEU A 32 0.79 1.15 -28.63
N TYR A 33 1.09 -0.13 -28.41
CA TYR A 33 1.70 -0.66 -27.19
C TYR A 33 3.23 -0.69 -27.28
N GLY A 34 3.81 -0.81 -28.48
CA GLY A 34 5.25 -0.82 -28.73
C GLY A 34 5.78 -2.14 -29.27
N ASN A 35 5.01 -3.23 -29.21
CA ASN A 35 5.42 -4.57 -29.63
C ASN A 35 4.95 -4.95 -31.05
N GLU A 36 4.25 -4.05 -31.75
CA GLU A 36 3.63 -4.33 -33.05
C GLU A 36 4.63 -4.62 -34.19
N TRP A 37 5.90 -4.29 -34.00
CA TRP A 37 6.97 -4.50 -34.97
C TRP A 37 7.65 -5.88 -34.86
N ILE A 38 7.31 -6.66 -33.82
CA ILE A 38 7.97 -7.92 -33.48
C ILE A 38 7.30 -9.08 -34.21
N SER A 39 8.11 -9.95 -34.82
CA SER A 39 7.70 -11.22 -35.38
C SER A 39 8.25 -12.33 -34.48
N TYR A 40 7.39 -13.00 -33.70
CA TYR A 40 7.84 -13.97 -32.69
C TYR A 40 8.41 -15.28 -33.27
N ASP A 41 8.35 -15.46 -34.59
CA ASP A 41 8.99 -16.57 -35.32
C ASP A 41 10.39 -16.22 -35.84
N GLN A 42 10.88 -15.00 -35.58
CA GLN A 42 12.20 -14.52 -35.98
C GLN A 42 13.15 -14.43 -34.78
N GLU A 43 14.45 -14.61 -35.05
CA GLU A 43 15.53 -14.36 -34.09
C GLU A 43 15.99 -12.89 -34.19
N TYR A 44 16.38 -12.30 -33.06
CA TYR A 44 16.82 -10.91 -33.00
C TYR A 44 18.16 -10.77 -32.28
N LEU A 45 18.98 -9.85 -32.77
CA LEU A 45 20.16 -9.35 -32.08
C LEU A 45 19.92 -7.91 -31.63
N LYS A 46 20.11 -7.66 -30.35
CA LYS A 46 20.02 -6.35 -29.72
C LYS A 46 21.38 -5.64 -29.79
N ILE A 47 21.38 -4.41 -30.28
CA ILE A 47 22.56 -3.57 -30.49
C ILE A 47 22.39 -2.25 -29.74
N ARG A 48 23.38 -1.88 -28.92
CA ARG A 48 23.36 -0.63 -28.14
C ARG A 48 24.13 0.50 -28.83
N VAL A 49 23.51 1.68 -28.89
CA VAL A 49 24.01 2.89 -29.57
C VAL A 49 23.96 4.07 -28.61
N ALA A 50 25.13 4.65 -28.28
CA ALA A 50 25.23 5.75 -27.32
C ALA A 50 25.48 7.13 -27.97
N ASP A 51 25.98 7.13 -29.21
CA ASP A 51 26.31 8.34 -29.96
C ASP A 51 25.65 8.33 -31.34
N ASP A 52 25.40 9.52 -31.88
CA ASP A 52 24.94 9.65 -33.27
C ASP A 52 26.13 9.40 -34.24
N GLY A 53 25.94 8.54 -35.25
CA GLY A 53 26.98 8.29 -36.25
C GLY A 53 26.77 7.01 -37.03
N ILE A 54 27.72 6.69 -37.92
CA ILE A 54 27.73 5.42 -38.67
C ILE A 54 28.38 4.35 -37.81
N TYR A 55 27.65 3.27 -37.54
CA TYR A 55 28.12 2.08 -36.83
C TYR A 55 28.39 0.96 -37.80
N ARG A 56 29.44 0.17 -37.53
CA ARG A 56 29.77 -1.04 -38.29
C ARG A 56 29.62 -2.29 -37.42
N ILE A 57 28.94 -3.29 -37.96
CA ILE A 57 28.82 -4.63 -37.41
C ILE A 57 29.51 -5.59 -38.38
N THR A 58 30.59 -6.21 -37.94
CA THR A 58 31.35 -7.18 -38.72
C THR A 58 30.68 -8.56 -38.71
N ALA A 59 30.96 -9.37 -39.73
CA ALA A 59 30.50 -10.76 -39.78
C ALA A 59 30.97 -11.57 -38.55
N GLU A 60 32.18 -11.31 -38.06
CA GLU A 60 32.71 -11.93 -36.84
C GLU A 60 31.86 -11.60 -35.62
N GLN A 61 31.48 -10.32 -35.44
CA GLN A 61 30.60 -9.91 -34.33
C GLN A 61 29.21 -10.54 -34.41
N LEU A 62 28.66 -10.74 -35.61
CA LEU A 62 27.39 -11.43 -35.79
C LEU A 62 27.50 -12.93 -35.41
N ILE A 63 28.59 -13.58 -35.80
CA ILE A 63 28.88 -14.98 -35.42
C ILE A 63 29.03 -15.10 -33.91
N ASP A 64 29.80 -14.21 -33.28
CA ASP A 64 30.03 -14.20 -31.83
C ASP A 64 28.74 -13.94 -31.05
N ALA A 65 27.80 -13.17 -31.62
CA ALA A 65 26.48 -12.93 -31.07
C ALA A 65 25.46 -14.06 -31.34
N GLY A 66 25.86 -15.10 -32.09
CA GLY A 66 25.07 -16.31 -32.33
C GLY A 66 24.36 -16.38 -33.68
N ALA A 67 24.55 -15.43 -34.59
CA ALA A 67 23.87 -15.45 -35.90
C ALA A 67 24.37 -16.59 -36.81
N PRO A 68 23.49 -17.41 -37.39
CA PRO A 68 23.87 -18.50 -38.29
C PRO A 68 24.16 -18.01 -39.71
N LEU A 69 25.19 -17.17 -39.91
CA LEU A 69 25.48 -16.47 -41.19
C LEU A 69 25.54 -17.37 -42.43
N SER A 70 25.91 -18.64 -42.27
CA SER A 70 25.91 -19.63 -43.38
C SER A 70 24.53 -19.94 -43.96
N GLN A 71 23.45 -19.56 -43.25
CA GLN A 71 22.06 -19.81 -43.61
C GLN A 71 21.30 -18.52 -43.94
N ILE A 72 21.95 -17.36 -43.83
CA ILE A 72 21.34 -16.04 -43.97
C ILE A 72 21.94 -15.35 -45.20
N ASP A 73 21.09 -14.94 -46.13
CA ASP A 73 21.54 -14.08 -47.23
C ASP A 73 21.73 -12.65 -46.73
N ALA A 74 22.75 -11.95 -47.26
CA ALA A 74 22.97 -10.55 -46.95
C ALA A 74 21.73 -9.66 -47.26
N SER A 75 20.89 -10.04 -48.23
CA SER A 75 19.64 -9.35 -48.56
C SER A 75 18.56 -9.45 -47.47
N ASP A 76 18.65 -10.46 -46.61
CA ASP A 76 17.60 -10.81 -45.66
C ASP A 76 17.68 -10.00 -44.36
N PHE A 77 18.84 -9.40 -44.07
CA PHE A 77 19.04 -8.60 -42.85
C PHE A 77 18.12 -7.38 -42.80
N ARG A 78 17.54 -7.13 -41.63
CA ARG A 78 16.65 -5.99 -41.34
C ARG A 78 17.02 -5.39 -40.00
N LEU A 79 17.09 -4.08 -39.91
CA LEU A 79 17.43 -3.37 -38.68
C LEU A 79 16.25 -2.50 -38.23
N TYR A 80 15.82 -2.62 -36.98
CA TYR A 80 14.71 -1.87 -36.42
C TYR A 80 15.18 -0.91 -35.32
N TRP A 81 14.65 0.31 -35.32
CA TRP A 81 14.80 1.28 -34.23
C TRP A 81 13.50 2.03 -34.00
N LEU A 82 13.01 1.99 -32.77
CA LEU A 82 11.68 2.50 -32.36
C LEU A 82 10.56 1.89 -33.21
N GLY A 83 10.62 0.58 -33.44
CA GLY A 83 9.64 -0.18 -34.22
C GLY A 83 9.62 0.11 -35.72
N LYS A 84 10.59 0.86 -36.24
CA LYS A 84 10.69 1.21 -37.66
C LYS A 84 11.96 0.66 -38.27
N GLU A 85 11.84 0.03 -39.43
CA GLU A 85 12.98 -0.46 -40.20
C GLU A 85 13.90 0.71 -40.61
N ARG A 86 15.21 0.48 -40.55
CA ARG A 86 16.28 1.43 -40.84
C ARG A 86 17.14 0.90 -41.96
N MET A 87 17.60 1.83 -42.80
CA MET A 87 18.51 1.52 -43.90
C MET A 87 19.83 0.98 -43.35
N ILE A 88 20.31 -0.10 -43.96
CA ILE A 88 21.66 -0.61 -43.75
C ILE A 88 22.41 -0.61 -45.07
N HIS A 89 23.72 -0.39 -45.00
CA HIS A 89 24.66 -0.64 -46.09
C HIS A 89 25.37 -1.95 -45.79
N CYS A 90 25.47 -2.83 -46.78
CA CYS A 90 26.30 -4.02 -46.69
C CYS A 90 27.39 -3.91 -47.73
N ASN A 91 28.63 -4.24 -47.35
CA ASN A 91 29.73 -4.30 -48.33
C ASN A 91 29.59 -5.47 -49.32
N LYS A 92 28.62 -6.37 -49.06
CA LYS A 92 28.25 -7.51 -49.89
C LYS A 92 26.73 -7.59 -50.04
N GLU A 93 26.20 -7.28 -51.22
CA GLU A 93 24.74 -7.11 -51.40
C GLU A 93 23.96 -8.44 -51.45
N GLU A 94 24.58 -9.54 -51.89
CA GLU A 94 23.93 -10.87 -52.03
C GLU A 94 24.84 -12.00 -51.54
N GLY A 95 24.22 -13.10 -51.09
CA GLY A 95 24.89 -14.29 -50.58
C GLY A 95 25.28 -14.17 -49.11
N THR A 96 25.81 -15.25 -48.54
CA THR A 96 26.16 -15.31 -47.11
C THR A 96 27.36 -14.42 -46.78
N LEU A 97 27.31 -13.69 -45.66
CA LEU A 97 28.44 -12.91 -45.17
C LEU A 97 29.62 -13.82 -44.76
N THR A 98 30.83 -13.40 -45.06
CA THR A 98 32.10 -14.09 -44.78
C THR A 98 33.04 -13.20 -43.94
N PRO A 99 34.09 -13.74 -43.31
CA PRO A 99 35.06 -12.93 -42.57
C PRO A 99 35.60 -11.75 -43.40
N GLY A 100 35.51 -10.54 -42.85
CA GLY A 100 35.79 -9.28 -43.54
C GLY A 100 34.58 -8.57 -44.17
N ASP A 101 33.42 -9.22 -44.23
CA ASP A 101 32.15 -8.57 -44.59
C ASP A 101 31.53 -7.86 -43.39
N TYR A 102 30.71 -6.84 -43.64
CA TYR A 102 30.12 -6.01 -42.59
C TYR A 102 28.80 -5.33 -43.01
N LEU A 103 28.00 -5.00 -42.00
CA LEU A 103 26.83 -4.15 -42.08
C LEU A 103 27.15 -2.77 -41.48
N GLU A 104 26.70 -1.71 -42.12
CA GLU A 104 26.79 -0.34 -41.64
C GLU A 104 25.42 0.32 -41.57
N PHE A 105 25.20 1.13 -40.54
CA PHE A 105 23.95 1.87 -40.38
C PHE A 105 24.18 3.17 -39.63
N PHE A 106 23.27 4.14 -39.81
CA PHE A 106 23.27 5.34 -38.99
C PHE A 106 22.54 5.08 -37.68
N GLY A 107 23.29 5.05 -36.59
CA GLY A 107 22.78 4.98 -35.24
C GLY A 107 22.53 6.38 -34.69
N SER A 108 21.43 6.53 -33.97
CA SER A 108 21.09 7.74 -33.21
C SER A 108 20.99 7.42 -31.72
N LYS A 109 21.62 8.24 -30.88
CA LYS A 109 21.53 8.11 -29.42
C LYS A 109 20.11 8.34 -28.91
N ASN A 110 19.81 7.83 -27.73
CA ASN A 110 18.51 8.07 -27.12
C ASN A 110 18.42 9.52 -26.67
N ARG A 111 17.29 10.13 -26.96
CA ARG A 111 16.87 11.43 -26.45
C ARG A 111 15.50 11.19 -25.84
N SER A 112 14.63 12.17 -25.91
CA SER A 112 13.31 12.07 -25.28
C SER A 112 12.24 11.53 -26.24
N GLN A 113 12.59 10.76 -27.30
CA GLN A 113 11.62 10.31 -28.32
C GLN A 113 10.49 9.47 -27.71
N VAL A 114 10.80 8.59 -26.74
CA VAL A 114 9.80 7.78 -26.02
C VAL A 114 9.21 8.57 -24.84
N ASP A 115 10.01 9.37 -24.14
CA ASP A 115 9.55 10.21 -23.04
C ASP A 115 8.40 11.14 -23.46
N ARG A 116 8.37 11.59 -24.72
CA ARG A 116 7.29 12.43 -25.27
C ARG A 116 5.89 11.87 -25.02
N PHE A 117 5.73 10.55 -24.97
CA PHE A 117 4.44 9.90 -24.71
C PHE A 117 4.00 9.95 -23.24
N LEU A 118 4.87 10.42 -22.34
CA LEU A 118 4.55 10.64 -20.93
C LEU A 118 3.86 12.00 -20.68
N PHE A 119 3.97 12.92 -21.64
CA PHE A 119 3.44 14.28 -21.57
C PHE A 119 2.18 14.39 -22.42
N SER A 120 1.19 15.17 -21.97
CA SER A 120 -0.03 15.39 -22.75
C SER A 120 0.22 16.35 -23.92
N ASP A 121 1.17 17.26 -23.77
CA ASP A 121 1.63 18.19 -24.80
C ASP A 121 3.17 18.31 -24.74
N PRO A 122 3.90 17.31 -25.26
CA PRO A 122 5.35 17.24 -25.10
C PRO A 122 6.09 18.45 -25.67
N ASP A 123 5.60 19.04 -26.77
CA ASP A 123 6.25 20.16 -27.41
C ASP A 123 6.24 21.43 -26.57
N ASN A 124 5.22 21.60 -25.71
CA ASN A 124 5.13 22.73 -24.79
C ASN A 124 5.59 22.38 -23.37
N GLN A 125 5.38 21.14 -22.92
CA GLN A 125 5.63 20.75 -21.54
C GLN A 125 7.05 20.29 -21.26
N MET A 126 7.77 19.70 -22.23
CA MET A 126 9.11 19.18 -21.97
C MET A 126 10.12 20.31 -21.91
N LEU A 127 10.88 20.38 -20.81
CA LEU A 127 11.96 21.36 -20.68
C LEU A 127 13.18 21.00 -21.53
N ASN A 128 13.49 19.71 -21.67
CA ASN A 128 14.64 19.25 -22.43
C ASN A 128 14.29 18.05 -23.33
N PRO A 129 14.03 18.29 -24.64
CA PRO A 129 13.76 17.22 -25.61
C PRO A 129 15.02 16.53 -26.15
N GLU A 130 16.22 17.05 -25.84
CA GLU A 130 17.51 16.54 -26.34
C GLU A 130 18.22 15.66 -25.31
N TYR A 131 17.61 15.43 -24.14
CA TYR A 131 18.15 14.62 -23.06
C TYR A 131 17.04 13.78 -22.42
N GLY A 132 17.16 12.45 -22.51
CA GLY A 132 16.13 11.53 -22.03
C GLY A 132 16.02 11.50 -20.51
N LEU A 133 14.87 11.10 -19.95
CA LEU A 133 14.68 11.02 -18.50
C LEU A 133 15.45 9.86 -17.86
N THR A 134 15.57 8.71 -18.54
CA THR A 134 16.13 7.48 -17.94
C THR A 134 17.49 7.06 -18.48
N THR A 135 17.76 7.22 -19.78
CA THR A 135 19.04 6.81 -20.40
C THR A 135 19.33 7.60 -21.68
N ASP A 136 20.60 7.69 -22.05
CA ASP A 136 21.05 8.26 -23.33
C ASP A 136 21.34 7.19 -24.40
N THR A 137 21.21 5.90 -24.04
CA THR A 137 21.49 4.79 -24.97
C THR A 137 20.23 4.34 -25.70
N SER A 138 20.31 4.29 -27.03
CA SER A 138 19.30 3.69 -27.89
C SER A 138 19.55 2.20 -28.07
N THR A 139 18.48 1.46 -28.32
CA THR A 139 18.53 0.05 -28.70
C THR A 139 18.05 -0.13 -30.15
N TYR A 140 18.83 -0.86 -30.94
CA TYR A 140 18.49 -1.32 -32.28
C TYR A 140 18.35 -2.83 -32.29
N TYR A 141 17.47 -3.37 -33.13
CA TYR A 141 17.25 -4.81 -33.26
C TYR A 141 17.52 -5.25 -34.69
N LEU A 142 18.54 -6.09 -34.88
CA LEU A 142 18.84 -6.73 -36.16
C LEU A 142 18.16 -8.09 -36.21
N THR A 143 17.50 -8.39 -37.32
CA THR A 143 16.89 -9.70 -37.60
C THR A 143 17.12 -10.05 -39.07
N TRP A 144 16.67 -11.23 -39.50
CA TRP A 144 16.74 -11.70 -40.87
C TRP A 144 15.44 -12.39 -41.26
N SER A 145 14.93 -12.04 -42.45
CA SER A 145 13.70 -12.61 -42.99
C SER A 145 13.85 -12.82 -44.48
N ASN A 146 13.47 -14.02 -44.96
CA ASN A 146 13.47 -14.36 -46.39
C ASN A 146 12.26 -13.79 -47.15
N VAL A 147 11.44 -12.96 -46.49
CA VAL A 147 10.27 -12.32 -47.10
C VAL A 147 10.65 -10.93 -47.60
N GLY A 148 10.96 -10.85 -48.90
CA GLY A 148 11.37 -9.60 -49.56
C GLY A 148 12.70 -9.06 -49.05
N ASN A 149 13.24 -8.04 -49.72
CA ASN A 149 14.53 -7.47 -49.33
C ASN A 149 14.37 -6.54 -48.12
N GLY A 150 15.37 -6.54 -47.24
CA GLY A 150 15.45 -5.52 -46.19
C GLY A 150 15.73 -4.12 -46.77
N LEU A 151 15.46 -3.08 -45.96
CA LEU A 151 15.71 -1.70 -46.36
C LEU A 151 17.22 -1.43 -46.49
N ARG A 152 17.65 -0.83 -47.61
CA ARG A 152 19.07 -0.62 -47.94
C ARG A 152 19.35 0.82 -48.39
N PHE A 153 20.60 1.25 -48.20
CA PHE A 153 21.13 2.37 -48.96
C PHE A 153 21.41 1.94 -50.40
N GLU A 154 20.93 2.71 -51.37
CA GLU A 154 21.25 2.50 -52.79
C GLU A 154 22.65 3.04 -53.09
N ALA A 155 23.54 2.17 -53.62
CA ALA A 155 24.87 2.59 -54.02
C ALA A 155 24.82 3.44 -55.30
N ILE A 156 25.34 4.66 -55.23
CA ILE A 156 25.44 5.58 -56.38
C ILE A 156 26.88 6.01 -56.64
N SER A 157 27.16 6.39 -57.89
CA SER A 157 28.48 6.91 -58.28
C SER A 157 28.56 8.42 -58.10
N ASN A 158 29.65 8.89 -57.47
CA ASN A 158 29.99 10.31 -57.39
C ASN A 158 30.67 10.77 -58.70
N VAL A 159 29.85 11.13 -59.69
CA VAL A 159 30.33 11.54 -61.02
C VAL A 159 30.67 13.02 -61.02
N LEU A 160 31.96 13.35 -61.24
CA LEU A 160 32.45 14.74 -61.29
C LEU A 160 32.68 15.28 -62.71
N ASP A 161 32.55 14.43 -63.73
CA ASP A 161 32.69 14.81 -65.13
C ASP A 161 31.36 15.33 -65.71
N GLY A 162 31.38 16.52 -66.31
CA GLY A 162 30.21 17.14 -66.95
C GLY A 162 29.64 18.36 -66.21
N PRO A 163 28.43 18.83 -66.56
CA PRO A 163 27.82 19.98 -65.89
C PRO A 163 27.42 19.61 -64.45
N LEU A 164 28.03 20.28 -63.48
CA LEU A 164 27.71 20.13 -62.05
C LEU A 164 26.65 21.16 -61.62
N PRO A 165 25.83 20.87 -60.60
CA PRO A 165 25.03 21.88 -59.90
C PRO A 165 25.90 23.04 -59.38
N PRO A 166 25.34 24.23 -59.16
CA PRO A 166 26.08 25.32 -58.51
C PRO A 166 26.68 24.86 -57.18
N LYS A 167 27.98 25.13 -56.98
CA LYS A 167 28.69 24.83 -55.73
C LYS A 167 27.95 25.46 -54.55
N LYS A 168 27.61 24.67 -53.54
CA LYS A 168 27.14 25.20 -52.25
C LYS A 168 28.32 25.80 -51.50
N THR A 169 28.14 27.01 -50.99
CA THR A 169 29.19 27.76 -50.27
C THR A 169 28.99 27.74 -48.75
N TRP A 170 27.83 27.31 -48.28
CA TRP A 170 27.51 27.15 -46.88
C TRP A 170 26.46 26.05 -46.67
N TYR A 171 26.34 25.59 -45.44
CA TYR A 171 25.24 24.76 -44.95
C TYR A 171 24.73 25.32 -43.62
N LEU A 172 23.53 24.93 -43.18
CA LEU A 172 23.05 25.31 -41.84
C LEU A 172 23.69 24.40 -40.79
N HIS A 173 24.63 24.95 -40.03
CA HIS A 173 25.20 24.28 -38.86
C HIS A 173 24.33 24.56 -37.64
N GLN A 174 24.13 23.54 -36.80
CA GLN A 174 23.47 23.68 -35.51
C GLN A 174 24.50 23.50 -34.38
N GLU A 175 24.77 24.58 -33.66
CA GLU A 175 25.55 24.52 -32.42
C GLU A 175 24.59 24.34 -31.24
N LYS A 176 24.72 23.24 -30.50
CA LYS A 176 23.81 22.88 -29.39
C LYS A 176 24.55 22.81 -28.06
N ILE A 177 24.01 23.48 -27.04
CA ILE A 177 24.35 23.31 -25.64
C ILE A 177 23.18 22.61 -24.96
N ILE A 178 23.37 21.34 -24.61
CA ILE A 178 22.38 20.50 -23.91
C ILE A 178 22.71 20.54 -22.41
N LEU A 179 21.74 20.91 -21.58
CA LEU A 179 21.95 21.18 -20.16
C LEU A 179 21.20 20.16 -19.32
N ASN A 180 21.91 19.53 -18.38
CA ASN A 180 21.44 18.38 -17.63
C ASN A 180 21.92 18.34 -16.17
N GLN A 181 22.34 19.49 -15.63
CA GLN A 181 22.95 19.59 -14.30
C GLN A 181 21.96 19.31 -13.16
N GLN A 182 20.67 19.58 -13.33
CA GLN A 182 19.63 19.38 -12.32
C GLN A 182 18.29 19.01 -12.97
N HIS A 183 17.52 18.14 -12.32
CA HIS A 183 16.14 17.88 -12.71
C HIS A 183 15.18 18.93 -12.11
N PHE A 184 14.25 19.44 -12.91
CA PHE A 184 13.22 20.38 -12.47
C PHE A 184 11.82 19.77 -12.61
N LYS A 185 10.99 19.95 -11.58
CA LYS A 185 9.56 19.65 -11.59
C LYS A 185 8.79 20.74 -10.84
N PRO A 186 7.81 21.40 -11.47
CA PRO A 186 7.07 22.50 -10.85
C PRO A 186 6.20 22.03 -9.68
N TYR A 187 5.89 22.97 -8.78
CA TYR A 187 4.88 22.80 -7.74
C TYR A 187 3.51 23.26 -8.22
N LEU A 188 2.46 22.71 -7.61
CA LEU A 188 1.06 23.01 -7.90
C LEU A 188 0.46 24.06 -6.95
N ASN A 189 1.09 24.29 -5.80
CA ASN A 189 0.63 25.24 -4.79
C ASN A 189 1.78 25.64 -3.82
N THR A 190 1.47 26.51 -2.85
CA THR A 190 2.41 26.98 -1.80
C THR A 190 2.88 25.88 -0.85
N ASP A 191 2.18 24.75 -0.78
CA ASP A 191 2.56 23.60 0.04
C ASP A 191 3.52 22.66 -0.69
N ASN A 192 4.06 23.10 -1.84
CA ASN A 192 4.99 22.35 -2.68
C ASN A 192 4.42 21.01 -3.20
N VAL A 193 3.12 20.96 -3.45
CA VAL A 193 2.44 19.75 -3.93
C VAL A 193 2.83 19.44 -5.36
N ARG A 194 3.06 18.16 -5.66
CA ARG A 194 3.36 17.65 -6.99
C ARG A 194 2.47 16.44 -7.27
N TYR A 195 1.97 16.34 -8.49
CA TYR A 195 1.44 15.08 -9.00
C TYR A 195 2.59 14.19 -9.49
N SER A 196 2.36 12.87 -9.47
CA SER A 196 3.28 11.91 -10.08
C SER A 196 3.23 11.97 -11.61
N THR A 197 2.11 12.42 -12.19
CA THR A 197 2.03 12.73 -13.63
C THR A 197 3.03 13.81 -14.04
N TYR A 198 3.46 13.78 -15.29
CA TYR A 198 4.43 14.72 -15.84
C TYR A 198 3.79 16.10 -16.05
N ALA A 199 4.52 17.14 -15.69
CA ALA A 199 4.04 18.52 -15.66
C ALA A 199 4.72 19.40 -16.71
N GLN A 200 4.16 20.60 -16.92
CA GLN A 200 4.79 21.62 -17.76
C GLN A 200 6.17 22.00 -17.21
N ALA A 201 7.13 22.22 -18.10
CA ALA A 201 8.53 22.47 -17.78
C ALA A 201 9.25 21.34 -17.02
N GLU A 202 8.71 20.12 -16.93
CA GLU A 202 9.43 19.02 -16.29
C GLU A 202 10.59 18.52 -17.19
N GLY A 203 11.75 18.27 -16.58
CA GLY A 203 12.93 17.72 -17.25
C GLY A 203 14.28 18.19 -16.69
N PHE A 204 15.35 17.65 -17.27
CA PHE A 204 16.73 18.03 -16.92
C PHE A 204 17.12 19.39 -17.52
N SER A 205 17.82 20.21 -16.75
CA SER A 205 18.18 21.57 -17.12
C SER A 205 19.47 22.05 -16.44
N SER A 206 19.87 23.29 -16.73
CA SER A 206 20.85 24.02 -15.94
C SER A 206 20.42 24.15 -14.48
N ARG A 207 21.38 24.49 -13.62
CA ARG A 207 21.04 25.05 -12.30
C ARG A 207 20.22 26.32 -12.48
N GLU A 208 19.40 26.64 -11.48
CA GLU A 208 18.70 27.91 -11.39
C GLU A 208 19.69 29.06 -11.14
N ALA A 209 19.48 30.19 -11.81
CA ALA A 209 20.21 31.43 -11.56
C ALA A 209 19.43 32.62 -12.14
N SER A 210 19.58 33.80 -11.53
CA SER A 210 19.08 35.08 -12.09
C SER A 210 19.88 35.55 -13.31
N SER A 211 21.08 35.02 -13.52
CA SER A 211 21.95 35.32 -14.65
C SER A 211 22.72 34.10 -15.13
N HIS A 212 22.62 33.80 -16.41
CA HIS A 212 23.41 32.78 -17.09
C HIS A 212 24.29 33.41 -18.15
N ASN A 213 25.49 32.87 -18.32
CA ASN A 213 26.44 33.26 -19.36
C ASN A 213 26.99 32.00 -20.03
N PHE A 214 26.71 31.87 -21.33
CA PHE A 214 27.13 30.75 -22.15
C PHE A 214 28.01 31.23 -23.30
N THR A 215 29.04 30.46 -23.64
CA THR A 215 29.82 30.66 -24.85
C THR A 215 29.22 29.83 -25.99
N ILE A 216 28.85 30.47 -27.09
CA ILE A 216 28.35 29.80 -28.31
C ILE A 216 29.40 29.94 -29.41
N LEU A 217 29.87 28.80 -29.90
CA LEU A 217 30.87 28.74 -30.97
C LEU A 217 30.18 28.87 -32.33
N THR A 218 30.65 29.82 -33.15
CA THR A 218 30.20 29.96 -34.54
C THR A 218 31.37 30.07 -35.52
N LYS A 219 32.39 29.25 -35.27
CA LYS A 219 33.58 29.16 -36.10
C LYS A 219 33.22 28.85 -37.55
N ASP A 220 33.91 29.51 -38.48
CA ASP A 220 33.72 29.39 -39.93
C ASP A 220 32.30 29.80 -40.40
N ALA A 221 31.62 30.68 -39.66
CA ALA A 221 30.35 31.23 -40.09
C ALA A 221 30.47 31.95 -41.45
N SER A 222 29.47 31.75 -42.30
CA SER A 222 29.36 32.34 -43.64
C SER A 222 28.40 33.52 -43.63
N SER A 223 28.78 34.62 -44.26
CA SER A 223 27.92 35.79 -44.46
C SER A 223 26.98 35.68 -45.67
N LEU A 224 27.06 34.58 -46.43
CA LEU A 224 26.29 34.36 -47.65
C LEU A 224 24.96 33.63 -47.44
N GLY A 225 24.65 33.22 -46.19
CA GLY A 225 23.41 32.53 -45.84
C GLY A 225 22.43 33.40 -45.04
N PRO A 226 21.33 32.80 -44.54
CA PRO A 226 20.35 33.50 -43.70
C PRO A 226 20.94 33.95 -42.34
N ASN A 227 20.23 34.85 -41.66
CA ASN A 227 20.61 35.26 -40.30
C ASN A 227 20.62 34.06 -39.33
N PRO A 228 21.54 34.03 -38.34
CA PRO A 228 21.52 33.01 -37.30
C PRO A 228 20.18 32.97 -36.56
N ARG A 229 19.65 31.77 -36.32
CA ARG A 229 18.38 31.52 -35.66
C ARG A 229 18.61 30.77 -34.35
N LEU A 230 18.29 31.43 -33.24
CA LEU A 230 18.41 30.90 -31.89
C LEU A 230 17.11 30.21 -31.50
N HIS A 231 17.21 28.95 -31.10
CA HIS A 231 16.16 28.17 -30.48
C HIS A 231 16.60 27.81 -29.07
N LEU A 232 15.76 28.06 -28.07
CA LEU A 232 16.05 27.65 -26.71
C LEU A 232 14.78 27.22 -25.99
N LYS A 233 14.96 26.33 -25.00
CA LYS A 233 13.93 25.94 -24.04
C LYS A 233 14.35 26.39 -22.66
N MET A 234 13.53 27.24 -22.04
CA MET A 234 13.79 27.78 -20.71
C MET A 234 12.53 27.81 -19.84
N THR A 235 12.71 27.95 -18.53
CA THR A 235 11.62 28.13 -17.57
C THR A 235 12.05 29.07 -16.45
N GLY A 236 11.10 29.81 -15.88
CA GLY A 236 11.29 30.70 -14.73
C GLY A 236 10.93 30.01 -13.41
N SER A 237 11.52 30.45 -12.29
CA SER A 237 11.13 29.99 -10.95
C SER A 237 9.82 30.60 -10.47
N SER A 238 9.44 31.78 -10.98
CA SER A 238 8.25 32.52 -10.58
C SER A 238 7.12 32.42 -11.61
N PRO A 239 5.84 32.62 -11.21
CA PRO A 239 4.68 32.61 -12.12
C PRO A 239 4.83 33.52 -13.35
N ALA A 240 5.56 34.61 -13.17
CA ALA A 240 5.89 35.58 -14.20
C ALA A 240 7.36 35.96 -14.01
N THR A 241 8.21 35.64 -14.98
CA THR A 241 9.65 35.96 -14.94
C THR A 241 10.03 36.73 -16.20
N GLN A 242 10.41 37.99 -16.03
CA GLN A 242 10.86 38.84 -17.14
C GLN A 242 12.34 38.54 -17.42
N VAL A 243 12.66 38.23 -18.68
CA VAL A 243 13.99 37.77 -19.11
C VAL A 243 14.50 38.62 -20.27
N SER A 244 15.68 39.19 -20.09
CA SER A 244 16.45 39.88 -21.12
C SER A 244 17.53 38.94 -21.67
N LEU A 245 17.49 38.71 -22.99
CA LEU A 245 18.49 37.95 -23.72
C LEU A 245 19.45 38.89 -24.44
N LYS A 246 20.75 38.67 -24.24
CA LYS A 246 21.82 39.49 -24.77
C LYS A 246 22.79 38.65 -25.58
N TRP A 247 23.20 39.20 -26.72
CA TRP A 247 24.24 38.68 -27.58
C TRP A 247 25.43 39.64 -27.55
N ASN A 248 26.61 39.16 -27.17
CA ASN A 248 27.82 39.97 -27.05
C ASN A 248 27.59 41.26 -26.23
N ASN A 249 26.93 41.12 -25.07
CA ASN A 249 26.51 42.19 -24.15
C ASN A 249 25.44 43.18 -24.68
N GLN A 250 24.83 42.92 -25.84
CA GLN A 250 23.76 43.74 -26.40
C GLN A 250 22.43 43.00 -26.35
N GLU A 251 21.41 43.62 -25.74
CA GLU A 251 20.06 43.06 -25.67
C GLU A 251 19.42 43.00 -27.06
N PHE A 252 18.74 41.88 -27.34
CA PHE A 252 18.05 41.67 -28.62
C PHE A 252 16.67 41.03 -28.47
N VAL A 253 16.38 40.42 -27.32
CA VAL A 253 15.05 39.97 -26.94
C VAL A 253 14.81 40.32 -25.47
N ASP A 254 13.61 40.81 -25.19
CA ASP A 254 13.05 40.96 -23.86
C ASP A 254 11.69 40.25 -23.87
N LEU A 255 11.49 39.32 -22.95
CA LEU A 255 10.32 38.44 -22.94
C LEU A 255 9.84 38.16 -21.53
N LEU A 256 8.56 37.83 -21.40
CA LEU A 256 7.95 37.42 -20.15
C LEU A 256 7.63 35.93 -20.21
N ILE A 257 8.29 35.13 -19.38
CA ILE A 257 7.90 33.73 -19.17
C ILE A 257 6.69 33.73 -18.24
N GLN A 258 5.57 33.18 -18.70
CA GLN A 258 4.38 32.98 -17.88
C GLN A 258 4.17 31.52 -17.58
N GLY A 259 3.86 31.20 -16.33
CA GLY A 259 3.56 29.86 -15.87
C GLY A 259 2.21 29.72 -15.22
N ASN A 260 2.14 28.79 -14.27
CA ASN A 260 1.00 28.67 -13.39
C ASN A 260 1.13 29.67 -12.22
N ASP A 261 0.15 29.66 -11.31
CA ASP A 261 0.12 30.58 -10.17
C ASP A 261 1.31 30.44 -9.20
N PHE A 262 2.19 29.44 -9.35
CA PHE A 262 3.25 29.10 -8.40
C PHE A 262 4.66 28.95 -9.00
N THR A 263 4.78 28.67 -10.29
CA THR A 263 6.04 28.40 -11.00
C THR A 263 5.96 28.89 -12.43
N GLY A 264 7.09 29.24 -13.03
CA GLY A 264 7.16 29.67 -14.41
C GLY A 264 6.86 28.52 -15.37
N GLY A 265 6.29 28.87 -16.53
CA GLY A 265 6.02 27.90 -17.60
C GLY A 265 7.31 27.51 -18.31
N ALA A 266 7.20 26.58 -19.26
CA ALA A 266 8.25 26.38 -20.24
C ALA A 266 8.01 27.31 -21.43
N GLU A 267 9.00 28.13 -21.75
CA GLU A 267 8.99 28.98 -22.94
C GLU A 267 9.91 28.39 -24.01
N LEU A 268 9.36 28.24 -25.22
CA LEU A 268 10.15 28.01 -26.43
C LEU A 268 10.42 29.35 -27.08
N VAL A 269 11.66 29.81 -27.03
CA VAL A 269 12.07 31.01 -27.75
C VAL A 269 12.69 30.58 -29.07
N ASP A 270 12.13 31.09 -30.16
CA ASP A 270 12.60 30.86 -31.51
C ASP A 270 12.71 32.21 -32.23
N THR A 271 13.93 32.72 -32.33
CA THR A 271 14.20 34.10 -32.74
C THR A 271 15.44 34.20 -33.62
N ILE A 272 15.55 35.32 -34.34
CA ILE A 272 16.69 35.62 -35.19
C ILE A 272 17.67 36.50 -34.42
N ILE A 273 18.97 36.19 -34.47
CA ILE A 273 20.03 37.09 -34.02
C ILE A 273 20.29 38.11 -35.14
N PRO A 274 20.03 39.41 -34.93
CA PRO A 274 20.30 40.42 -35.95
C PRO A 274 21.80 40.46 -36.31
N LEU A 275 22.12 40.47 -37.60
CA LEU A 275 23.51 40.56 -38.08
C LEU A 275 24.25 41.81 -37.55
N SER A 276 23.51 42.86 -37.19
CA SER A 276 24.07 44.07 -36.57
C SER A 276 24.77 43.82 -35.23
N LEU A 277 24.46 42.73 -34.53
CA LEU A 277 25.10 42.37 -33.27
C LEU A 277 26.44 41.65 -33.46
N GLY A 278 26.81 41.34 -34.71
CA GLY A 278 28.04 40.67 -35.07
C GLY A 278 28.05 39.17 -34.75
N LEU A 279 28.89 38.44 -35.48
CA LEU A 279 29.13 37.02 -35.29
C LEU A 279 30.64 36.78 -35.32
N SER A 280 31.23 36.42 -34.20
CA SER A 280 32.66 36.03 -34.07
C SER A 280 32.78 34.51 -33.95
N ASP A 281 33.99 33.96 -33.99
CA ASP A 281 34.17 32.50 -33.80
C ASP A 281 33.66 32.03 -32.43
N GLU A 282 33.79 32.87 -31.41
CA GLU A 282 33.21 32.68 -30.07
C GLU A 282 32.31 33.86 -29.74
N ASN A 283 31.09 33.59 -29.28
CA ASN A 283 30.13 34.62 -28.90
C ASN A 283 29.64 34.39 -27.47
N THR A 284 29.29 35.48 -26.80
CA THR A 284 28.74 35.43 -25.44
C THR A 284 27.22 35.56 -25.51
N PHE A 285 26.50 34.52 -25.09
CA PHE A 285 25.06 34.55 -24.89
C PHE A 285 24.76 34.71 -23.39
N ILE A 286 24.05 35.78 -23.04
CA ILE A 286 23.70 36.08 -21.64
C ILE A 286 22.19 36.15 -21.52
N ALA A 287 21.65 35.52 -20.49
CA ALA A 287 20.26 35.68 -20.10
C ALA A 287 20.19 36.19 -18.66
N THR A 288 19.47 37.28 -18.44
CA THR A 288 19.30 37.90 -17.12
C THR A 288 17.84 38.13 -16.80
N THR A 289 17.42 37.86 -15.57
CA THR A 289 16.11 38.25 -15.07
C THR A 289 16.09 39.73 -14.70
N SER A 290 14.90 40.35 -14.67
CA SER A 290 14.75 41.76 -14.25
C SER A 290 14.80 41.95 -12.73
N ASP A 291 14.50 40.89 -11.97
CA ASP A 291 14.50 40.84 -10.51
C ASP A 291 15.51 39.79 -10.07
N ASP A 292 16.42 40.14 -9.14
CA ASP A 292 17.45 39.23 -8.63
C ASP A 292 16.86 38.07 -7.81
N SER A 293 15.59 38.17 -7.39
CA SER A 293 14.85 37.08 -6.73
C SER A 293 14.19 36.10 -7.71
N ASP A 294 14.09 36.48 -8.99
CA ASP A 294 13.65 35.57 -10.06
C ASP A 294 14.84 34.82 -10.63
N GLU A 295 14.65 33.54 -10.92
CA GLU A 295 15.67 32.66 -11.49
C GLU A 295 15.15 31.96 -12.74
N ILE A 296 16.06 31.61 -13.64
CA ILE A 296 15.75 30.89 -14.87
C ILE A 296 16.60 29.62 -15.00
N ARG A 297 16.07 28.66 -15.75
CA ARG A 297 16.71 27.39 -16.10
C ARG A 297 16.63 27.18 -17.60
N PHE A 298 17.61 26.49 -18.17
CA PHE A 298 17.66 26.14 -19.59
C PHE A 298 17.76 24.64 -19.77
N GLY A 299 16.92 24.06 -20.63
CA GLY A 299 17.08 22.66 -21.06
C GLY A 299 18.03 22.54 -22.24
N VAL A 300 17.82 23.35 -23.27
CA VAL A 300 18.66 23.38 -24.47
C VAL A 300 18.80 24.80 -25.02
N ILE A 301 19.98 25.11 -25.53
CA ILE A 301 20.27 26.30 -26.33
C ILE A 301 20.85 25.82 -27.67
N SER A 302 20.23 26.20 -28.77
CA SER A 302 20.59 25.74 -30.12
C SER A 302 20.64 26.93 -31.07
N LEU A 303 21.81 27.20 -31.65
CA LEU A 303 21.98 28.22 -32.68
C LEU A 303 22.16 27.57 -34.05
N SER A 304 21.22 27.84 -34.95
CA SER A 304 21.35 27.47 -36.37
C SER A 304 21.95 28.64 -37.15
N PHE A 305 23.08 28.47 -37.82
CA PHE A 305 23.72 29.53 -38.60
C PHE A 305 24.39 28.99 -39.88
N PRO A 306 24.56 29.81 -40.94
CA PRO A 306 25.29 29.39 -42.12
C PRO A 306 26.77 29.20 -41.78
N ARG A 307 27.31 28.01 -42.02
CA ARG A 307 28.72 27.69 -41.85
C ARG A 307 29.34 27.29 -43.18
N MET A 308 30.59 27.67 -43.41
CA MET A 308 31.37 27.19 -44.55
C MET A 308 31.62 25.69 -44.43
N PHE A 309 31.86 25.00 -45.56
CA PHE A 309 32.19 23.58 -45.58
C PHE A 309 33.65 23.32 -45.15
N LYS A 310 33.99 23.70 -43.92
CA LYS A 310 35.31 23.55 -43.32
C LYS A 310 35.19 22.82 -41.98
N PHE A 311 35.97 21.75 -41.80
CA PHE A 311 35.68 20.76 -40.76
C PHE A 311 36.85 20.45 -39.80
N ASP A 312 37.88 21.30 -39.73
CA ASP A 312 38.91 21.26 -38.67
C ASP A 312 39.57 19.89 -38.43
N LEU A 313 39.82 19.15 -39.51
CA LEU A 313 40.36 17.79 -39.52
C LEU A 313 39.48 16.76 -38.79
N GLN A 314 38.16 16.99 -38.70
CA GLN A 314 37.21 15.97 -38.29
C GLN A 314 37.19 14.82 -39.31
N SER A 315 37.04 13.60 -38.81
CA SER A 315 37.02 12.36 -39.61
C SER A 315 35.59 11.81 -39.79
N SER A 316 34.60 12.46 -39.19
CA SER A 316 33.18 12.13 -39.29
C SER A 316 32.38 13.40 -39.05
N ILE A 317 31.43 13.70 -39.94
CA ILE A 317 30.58 14.89 -39.85
C ILE A 317 29.13 14.54 -40.21
N LEU A 318 28.19 15.20 -39.55
CA LEU A 318 26.77 15.18 -39.87
C LEU A 318 26.34 16.59 -40.24
N ILE A 319 25.86 16.78 -41.47
CA ILE A 319 25.46 18.10 -41.99
C ILE A 319 24.07 18.04 -42.61
N GLN A 320 23.35 19.16 -42.52
CA GLN A 320 22.08 19.35 -43.22
C GLN A 320 22.24 20.38 -44.33
N VAL A 321 21.93 19.98 -45.56
CA VAL A 321 22.03 20.84 -46.75
C VAL A 321 20.63 21.11 -47.30
N GLU A 322 20.28 22.38 -47.38
CA GLU A 322 18.99 22.84 -47.92
C GLU A 322 19.08 23.21 -49.42
N GLU A 323 17.91 23.41 -50.03
CA GLU A 323 17.76 23.72 -51.46
C GLU A 323 18.48 22.69 -52.35
N ALA A 324 18.29 21.42 -52.04
CA ALA A 324 19.00 20.27 -52.62
C ALA A 324 18.21 19.55 -53.73
N ARG A 325 17.09 20.13 -54.16
CA ARG A 325 16.14 19.46 -55.07
C ARG A 325 16.74 19.15 -56.44
N GLU A 326 17.52 20.07 -56.99
CA GLU A 326 18.16 19.95 -58.31
C GLU A 326 19.51 19.18 -58.27
N GLY A 327 19.87 18.63 -57.11
CA GLY A 327 21.19 18.03 -56.85
C GLY A 327 22.08 18.94 -56.02
N ILE A 328 23.17 18.38 -55.50
CA ILE A 328 24.09 19.08 -54.61
C ILE A 328 25.52 18.86 -55.09
N TYR A 329 26.28 19.95 -55.25
CA TYR A 329 27.73 19.89 -55.40
C TYR A 329 28.42 20.57 -54.21
N LEU A 330 29.23 19.79 -53.48
CA LEU A 330 29.96 20.20 -52.28
C LEU A 330 31.46 20.07 -52.50
N GLU A 331 32.21 21.01 -51.93
CA GLU A 331 33.67 20.91 -51.77
C GLU A 331 33.98 21.15 -50.29
N LEU A 332 34.45 20.11 -49.60
CA LEU A 332 34.77 20.17 -48.17
C LEU A 332 36.26 20.44 -47.96
N GLU A 333 36.57 21.42 -47.14
CA GLU A 333 37.92 21.80 -46.69
C GLU A 333 38.20 21.21 -45.30
N ASP A 334 39.47 20.91 -45.03
CA ASP A 334 39.94 20.41 -43.74
C ASP A 334 39.14 19.21 -43.21
N PHE A 335 38.72 18.28 -44.07
CA PHE A 335 38.22 16.97 -43.63
C PHE A 335 39.41 16.01 -43.51
N ASN A 336 39.54 15.28 -42.39
CA ASN A 336 40.62 14.30 -42.25
C ASN A 336 40.32 13.04 -43.06
N HIS A 337 40.80 13.03 -44.29
CA HIS A 337 40.58 11.93 -45.22
C HIS A 337 41.69 10.87 -45.20
N GLY A 338 42.84 11.09 -44.55
CA GLY A 338 43.90 10.08 -44.43
C GLY A 338 44.44 9.52 -45.77
N GLY A 339 44.15 10.17 -46.90
CA GLY A 339 44.42 9.65 -48.26
C GLY A 339 43.34 8.73 -48.84
N MET A 340 42.28 8.41 -48.10
CA MET A 340 41.16 7.59 -48.54
C MET A 340 39.90 8.43 -48.80
N PRO A 341 39.17 8.19 -49.91
CA PRO A 341 37.89 8.87 -50.12
C PRO A 341 36.90 8.56 -48.98
N PRO A 342 36.23 9.57 -48.40
CA PRO A 342 35.23 9.34 -47.36
C PRO A 342 33.96 8.73 -47.95
N ILE A 343 33.24 7.99 -47.12
CA ILE A 343 31.93 7.44 -47.46
C ILE A 343 30.88 8.51 -47.14
N VAL A 344 29.96 8.73 -48.08
CA VAL A 344 28.89 9.72 -48.00
C VAL A 344 27.56 8.98 -47.94
N TYR A 345 26.92 9.04 -46.78
CA TYR A 345 25.58 8.53 -46.52
C TYR A 345 24.57 9.66 -46.64
N ASP A 346 23.70 9.62 -47.66
CA ASP A 346 22.55 10.51 -47.78
C ASP A 346 21.36 9.87 -47.05
N LEU A 347 21.20 10.24 -45.77
CA LEU A 347 20.16 9.68 -44.90
C LEU A 347 18.75 10.08 -45.33
N SER A 348 18.62 11.10 -46.17
CA SER A 348 17.34 11.62 -46.66
C SER A 348 16.93 10.99 -47.99
N ALA A 349 17.87 10.82 -48.92
CA ALA A 349 17.61 10.15 -50.20
C ALA A 349 17.75 8.62 -50.12
N GLY A 350 18.40 8.10 -49.08
CA GLY A 350 18.66 6.68 -48.91
C GLY A 350 19.74 6.15 -49.85
N THR A 351 20.77 6.94 -50.11
CA THR A 351 21.88 6.55 -51.00
C THR A 351 23.23 6.56 -50.27
N VAL A 352 24.17 5.77 -50.79
CA VAL A 352 25.56 5.73 -50.32
C VAL A 352 26.51 5.92 -51.50
N SER A 353 27.57 6.69 -51.33
CA SER A 353 28.59 6.92 -52.36
C SER A 353 29.95 7.18 -51.73
N ASN A 354 31.01 7.13 -52.53
CA ASN A 354 32.33 7.57 -52.11
C ASN A 354 32.57 9.01 -52.59
N GLY A 355 33.04 9.88 -51.70
CA GLY A 355 33.56 11.20 -52.07
C GLY A 355 34.76 11.09 -53.02
N ALA A 356 35.30 12.21 -53.47
CA ALA A 356 36.54 12.23 -54.26
C ALA A 356 37.53 13.22 -53.66
N ILE A 357 38.78 12.79 -53.48
CA ILE A 357 39.87 13.68 -53.04
C ILE A 357 40.44 14.34 -54.29
N ALA A 358 40.23 15.64 -54.45
CA ALA A 358 40.75 16.39 -55.58
C ALA A 358 40.98 17.87 -55.23
N ASP A 359 42.07 18.44 -55.72
CA ASP A 359 42.44 19.85 -55.55
C ASP A 359 42.50 20.33 -54.08
N GLY A 360 42.80 19.43 -53.14
CA GLY A 360 42.84 19.73 -51.71
C GLY A 360 41.47 19.69 -51.00
N PHE A 361 40.40 19.30 -51.70
CA PHE A 361 39.05 19.18 -51.16
C PHE A 361 38.53 17.75 -51.23
N ILE A 362 37.50 17.47 -50.43
CA ILE A 362 36.56 16.37 -50.70
C ILE A 362 35.44 16.89 -51.57
N LYS A 363 35.34 16.38 -52.81
CA LYS A 363 34.31 16.73 -53.78
C LYS A 363 33.19 15.70 -53.75
N ILE A 364 31.97 16.17 -53.59
CA ILE A 364 30.76 15.35 -53.52
C ILE A 364 29.73 15.93 -54.50
N ASN A 365 29.28 15.11 -55.45
CA ASN A 365 28.17 15.41 -56.34
C ASN A 365 27.04 14.40 -56.14
N LEU A 366 25.89 14.87 -55.67
CA LEU A 366 24.69 14.07 -55.46
C LEU A 366 23.61 14.46 -56.49
N PRO A 367 22.90 13.49 -57.09
CA PRO A 367 21.84 13.75 -58.08
C PRO A 367 20.65 14.46 -57.42
N SER A 368 19.62 14.84 -58.20
CA SER A 368 18.38 15.42 -57.68
C SER A 368 17.68 14.51 -56.66
N GLY A 369 16.87 15.09 -55.78
CA GLY A 369 16.32 14.37 -54.61
C GLY A 369 15.59 15.28 -53.63
N PRO A 370 15.51 14.92 -52.34
CA PRO A 370 14.82 15.74 -51.33
C PRO A 370 15.40 17.15 -51.23
N ASN A 371 14.54 18.13 -50.91
CA ASN A 371 14.91 19.54 -50.84
C ASN A 371 15.82 19.87 -49.64
N SER A 372 15.74 19.08 -48.57
CA SER A 372 16.66 19.13 -47.43
C SER A 372 17.29 17.74 -47.30
N ARG A 373 18.62 17.68 -47.17
CA ARG A 373 19.35 16.41 -47.06
C ARG A 373 20.26 16.38 -45.85
N SER A 374 20.10 15.35 -45.04
CA SER A 374 21.01 15.01 -43.95
C SER A 374 22.09 14.08 -44.47
N LEU A 375 23.34 14.52 -44.45
CA LEU A 375 24.49 13.78 -44.94
C LEU A 375 25.40 13.40 -43.78
N ALA A 376 25.70 12.11 -43.63
CA ALA A 376 26.77 11.63 -42.78
C ALA A 376 27.99 11.32 -43.65
N ILE A 377 29.08 12.06 -43.47
CA ILE A 377 30.31 11.91 -44.26
C ILE A 377 31.40 11.42 -43.32
N VAL A 378 31.89 10.21 -43.56
CA VAL A 378 32.71 9.46 -42.59
C VAL A 378 33.94 8.88 -43.28
N HIS A 379 35.08 9.02 -42.62
CA HIS A 379 36.31 8.33 -43.03
C HIS A 379 36.11 6.80 -42.88
N PRO A 380 36.52 5.96 -43.85
CA PRO A 380 36.22 4.52 -43.83
C PRO A 380 36.68 3.77 -42.56
N ASP A 381 37.75 4.25 -41.90
CA ASP A 381 38.29 3.68 -40.65
C ASP A 381 37.76 4.36 -39.37
N HIS A 382 36.88 5.37 -39.48
CA HIS A 382 36.37 6.14 -38.33
C HIS A 382 34.86 5.94 -38.12
N VAL A 383 34.35 4.77 -38.51
CA VAL A 383 33.02 4.30 -38.11
C VAL A 383 33.01 3.93 -36.62
N LEU A 384 31.88 4.16 -35.96
CA LEU A 384 31.71 3.88 -34.55
C LEU A 384 31.60 2.36 -34.32
N PRO A 385 32.30 1.81 -33.30
CA PRO A 385 32.12 0.41 -32.93
C PRO A 385 30.77 0.24 -32.22
N THR A 386 30.10 -0.90 -32.45
CA THR A 386 28.95 -1.28 -31.62
C THR A 386 29.42 -1.70 -30.23
N GLN A 387 28.82 -1.14 -29.17
CA GLN A 387 29.26 -1.39 -27.79
C GLN A 387 28.97 -2.82 -27.32
N THR A 388 27.81 -3.37 -27.67
CA THR A 388 27.38 -4.72 -27.26
C THR A 388 26.35 -5.23 -28.26
N ILE A 389 26.50 -6.51 -28.65
CA ILE A 389 25.53 -7.24 -29.47
C ILE A 389 25.17 -8.52 -28.72
N SER A 390 23.88 -8.76 -28.50
CA SER A 390 23.39 -9.93 -27.77
C SER A 390 22.13 -10.46 -28.41
N ALA A 391 21.96 -11.79 -28.43
CA ALA A 391 20.71 -12.40 -28.85
C ALA A 391 19.55 -12.01 -27.92
N VAL A 392 18.36 -11.85 -28.50
CA VAL A 392 17.09 -11.62 -27.79
C VAL A 392 16.04 -12.52 -28.40
N ASP A 393 15.47 -13.37 -27.55
CA ASP A 393 14.32 -14.18 -27.89
C ASP A 393 13.07 -13.51 -27.29
N PHE A 394 12.19 -13.02 -28.17
CA PHE A 394 10.95 -12.39 -27.74
C PHE A 394 9.90 -13.44 -27.35
N ILE A 395 9.35 -13.30 -26.15
CA ILE A 395 8.24 -14.15 -25.70
C ILE A 395 6.93 -13.63 -26.28
N ASP A 396 6.20 -14.48 -27.01
CA ASP A 396 4.84 -14.17 -27.47
C ASP A 396 3.87 -14.21 -26.29
N LEU A 397 3.36 -13.02 -25.92
CA LEU A 397 2.43 -12.83 -24.81
C LEU A 397 0.96 -12.95 -25.22
N SER A 398 0.67 -13.21 -26.50
CA SER A 398 -0.70 -13.25 -27.04
C SER A 398 -1.51 -14.47 -26.61
N SER A 399 -0.85 -15.58 -26.25
CA SER A 399 -1.50 -16.82 -25.84
C SER A 399 -1.61 -17.01 -24.32
N SER A 400 -1.12 -16.07 -23.52
CA SER A 400 -1.18 -16.13 -22.05
C SER A 400 -2.50 -15.55 -21.53
N ASP A 401 -2.96 -16.05 -20.37
CA ASP A 401 -4.12 -15.52 -19.62
C ASP A 401 -3.96 -15.85 -18.12
N ALA A 402 -2.87 -15.33 -17.56
CA ALA A 402 -2.51 -15.51 -16.16
C ALA A 402 -3.40 -14.69 -15.21
N GLU A 403 -3.60 -15.20 -14.00
CA GLU A 403 -4.36 -14.51 -12.95
C GLU A 403 -3.44 -13.66 -12.05
N PHE A 404 -2.24 -14.15 -11.75
CA PHE A 404 -1.28 -13.49 -10.86
C PHE A 404 0.04 -13.29 -11.60
N LEU A 405 0.35 -12.04 -11.91
CA LEU A 405 1.51 -11.65 -12.68
C LEU A 405 2.63 -11.21 -11.73
N ILE A 406 3.84 -11.73 -11.93
CA ILE A 406 5.03 -11.27 -11.22
C ILE A 406 5.96 -10.62 -12.23
N ILE A 407 6.23 -9.33 -12.10
CA ILE A 407 7.28 -8.66 -12.87
C ILE A 407 8.49 -8.51 -11.96
N SER A 408 9.65 -8.97 -12.43
CA SER A 408 10.89 -8.92 -11.64
C SER A 408 12.13 -8.84 -12.54
N ASN A 409 13.30 -8.73 -11.93
CA ASN A 409 14.58 -8.57 -12.61
C ASN A 409 15.46 -9.79 -12.38
N GLN A 410 16.24 -10.19 -13.39
CA GLN A 410 17.12 -11.37 -13.31
C GLN A 410 18.06 -11.36 -12.08
N LYS A 411 18.47 -10.18 -11.59
CA LYS A 411 19.29 -10.05 -10.37
C LYS A 411 18.64 -10.56 -9.08
N LEU A 412 17.32 -10.82 -9.11
CA LEU A 412 16.56 -11.35 -7.97
C LEU A 412 16.27 -12.86 -8.10
N TYR A 413 16.66 -13.49 -9.21
CA TYR A 413 16.31 -14.89 -9.52
C TYR A 413 17.30 -15.91 -8.98
N ASP A 414 18.52 -15.56 -8.62
CA ASP A 414 19.49 -16.53 -8.11
C ASP A 414 20.14 -15.98 -6.85
N ASP A 415 20.01 -16.71 -5.75
CA ASP A 415 20.64 -16.40 -4.47
C ASP A 415 22.14 -16.77 -4.40
N GLY A 416 22.70 -17.27 -5.50
CA GLY A 416 24.08 -17.76 -5.59
C GLY A 416 24.24 -19.19 -5.06
N GLN A 417 23.16 -19.82 -4.61
CA GLN A 417 23.09 -21.24 -4.23
C GLN A 417 22.23 -22.05 -5.20
N GLY A 418 21.80 -21.44 -6.31
CA GLY A 418 21.00 -22.09 -7.35
C GLY A 418 19.51 -22.10 -7.05
N LYS A 419 19.03 -21.30 -6.09
CA LYS A 419 17.60 -21.20 -5.76
C LYS A 419 17.00 -19.90 -6.27
N ASN A 420 15.87 -20.04 -6.97
CA ASN A 420 15.10 -18.92 -7.49
C ASN A 420 13.92 -18.56 -6.61
N TRP A 421 14.12 -17.56 -5.75
CA TRP A 421 13.10 -17.12 -4.80
C TRP A 421 11.89 -16.45 -5.44
N VAL A 422 12.02 -15.90 -6.66
CA VAL A 422 10.88 -15.40 -7.43
C VAL A 422 10.02 -16.57 -7.95
N GLU A 423 10.65 -17.64 -8.44
CA GLU A 423 9.94 -18.87 -8.84
C GLU A 423 9.30 -19.56 -7.63
N GLU A 424 9.98 -19.62 -6.48
CA GLU A 424 9.40 -20.16 -5.24
C GLU A 424 8.17 -19.37 -4.80
N TYR A 425 8.19 -18.05 -4.98
CA TYR A 425 7.03 -17.20 -4.71
C TYR A 425 5.87 -17.52 -5.67
N ALA A 426 6.16 -17.65 -6.97
CA ALA A 426 5.16 -18.05 -7.96
C ALA A 426 4.58 -19.45 -7.66
N ASN A 427 5.43 -20.41 -7.26
CA ASN A 427 5.02 -21.75 -6.86
C ASN A 427 4.12 -21.73 -5.61
N TYR A 428 4.44 -20.87 -4.65
CA TYR A 428 3.60 -20.68 -3.49
C TYR A 428 2.22 -20.16 -3.88
N ARG A 429 2.13 -19.12 -4.73
CA ARG A 429 0.86 -18.59 -5.24
C ARG A 429 0.07 -19.58 -6.11
N ARG A 430 0.71 -20.60 -6.69
CA ARG A 430 0.06 -21.75 -7.35
C ARG A 430 -0.49 -22.79 -6.38
N SER A 431 -0.02 -22.82 -5.13
CA SER A 431 -0.47 -23.81 -4.13
C SER A 431 -1.88 -23.53 -3.60
N ASP A 432 -2.51 -24.52 -2.99
CA ASP A 432 -3.86 -24.40 -2.43
C ASP A 432 -3.94 -23.29 -1.36
N ILE A 433 -2.96 -23.23 -0.44
CA ILE A 433 -2.89 -22.19 0.60
C ILE A 433 -2.60 -20.83 -0.03
N GLY A 434 -1.69 -20.76 -1.01
CA GLY A 434 -1.32 -19.51 -1.68
C GLY A 434 -2.36 -18.96 -2.66
N GLY A 435 -3.52 -19.62 -2.82
CA GLY A 435 -4.66 -19.11 -3.57
C GLY A 435 -4.95 -19.81 -4.92
N ASN A 436 -4.16 -20.83 -5.29
CA ASN A 436 -4.34 -21.64 -6.51
C ASN A 436 -4.41 -20.79 -7.80
N TYR A 437 -3.57 -19.77 -7.90
CA TYR A 437 -3.54 -18.87 -9.06
C TYR A 437 -2.78 -19.47 -10.24
N ARG A 438 -3.25 -19.17 -11.46
CA ARG A 438 -2.38 -19.29 -12.65
C ARG A 438 -1.34 -18.17 -12.64
N THR A 439 -0.11 -18.47 -12.22
CA THR A 439 0.96 -17.47 -12.09
C THR A 439 1.87 -17.42 -13.31
N GLN A 440 2.26 -16.19 -13.70
CA GLN A 440 3.22 -15.92 -14.78
C GLN A 440 4.32 -15.00 -14.26
N ILE A 441 5.58 -15.43 -14.38
CA ILE A 441 6.75 -14.57 -14.14
C ILE A 441 7.14 -13.91 -15.47
N LEU A 442 7.41 -12.61 -15.39
CA LEU A 442 7.82 -11.75 -16.49
C LEU A 442 9.10 -11.05 -16.08
N GLU A 443 10.15 -11.25 -16.88
CA GLU A 443 11.42 -10.57 -16.70
C GLU A 443 11.30 -9.16 -17.30
N ILE A 444 11.76 -8.13 -16.57
CA ILE A 444 11.55 -6.73 -16.94
C ILE A 444 12.21 -6.34 -18.28
N GLN A 445 13.34 -6.95 -18.64
CA GLN A 445 14.00 -6.71 -19.93
C GLN A 445 13.09 -7.11 -21.10
N GLN A 446 12.32 -8.20 -20.99
CA GLN A 446 11.31 -8.55 -22.00
C GLN A 446 10.30 -7.43 -22.19
N LEU A 447 9.84 -6.79 -21.11
CA LEU A 447 8.89 -5.69 -21.21
C LEU A 447 9.54 -4.42 -21.75
N ILE A 448 10.77 -4.13 -21.35
CA ILE A 448 11.54 -2.99 -21.87
C ILE A 448 11.74 -3.12 -23.38
N ASP A 449 12.11 -4.31 -23.84
CA ASP A 449 12.44 -4.57 -25.23
C ASP A 449 11.17 -4.56 -26.09
N GLN A 450 10.08 -5.18 -25.62
CA GLN A 450 8.82 -5.27 -26.35
C GLN A 450 7.98 -3.98 -26.29
N PHE A 451 7.86 -3.30 -25.15
CA PHE A 451 6.87 -2.22 -24.96
C PHE A 451 7.48 -0.81 -24.95
N THR A 452 8.81 -0.70 -24.90
CA THR A 452 9.53 0.59 -24.98
C THR A 452 10.72 0.54 -25.93
N TYR A 453 10.71 -0.38 -26.89
CA TYR A 453 11.74 -0.49 -27.93
C TYR A 453 13.17 -0.64 -27.39
N GLY A 454 13.34 -1.21 -26.19
CA GLY A 454 14.64 -1.38 -25.55
C GLY A 454 15.19 -0.13 -24.84
N ILE A 455 14.37 0.89 -24.55
CA ILE A 455 14.77 2.02 -23.72
C ILE A 455 14.73 1.61 -22.24
N ASP A 456 15.89 1.45 -21.63
CA ASP A 456 16.01 0.88 -20.30
C ASP A 456 15.31 1.71 -19.23
N MET A 457 14.68 0.99 -18.29
CA MET A 457 14.01 1.53 -17.10
C MET A 457 12.92 2.58 -17.40
N HIS A 458 12.40 2.61 -18.62
CA HIS A 458 11.34 3.53 -18.99
C HIS A 458 9.98 3.06 -18.45
N PRO A 459 9.19 3.91 -17.76
CA PRO A 459 7.94 3.49 -17.10
C PRO A 459 6.84 3.01 -18.04
N LEU A 460 6.89 3.39 -19.31
CA LEU A 460 5.96 2.85 -20.32
C LEU A 460 6.13 1.35 -20.57
N SER A 461 7.26 0.73 -20.18
CA SER A 461 7.46 -0.71 -20.35
C SER A 461 6.39 -1.51 -19.59
N ILE A 462 6.18 -1.18 -18.32
CA ILE A 462 5.13 -1.77 -17.50
C ILE A 462 3.76 -1.18 -17.88
N LYS A 463 3.67 0.13 -18.14
CA LYS A 463 2.38 0.78 -18.40
C LYS A 463 1.70 0.33 -19.70
N ASN A 464 2.45 0.20 -20.78
CA ASN A 464 1.92 -0.34 -22.03
C ASN A 464 1.61 -1.84 -21.89
N PHE A 465 2.46 -2.59 -21.19
CA PHE A 465 2.22 -4.00 -20.91
C PHE A 465 0.93 -4.22 -20.12
N THR A 466 0.67 -3.47 -19.05
CA THR A 466 -0.55 -3.63 -18.24
C THR A 466 -1.81 -3.26 -19.01
N ASN A 467 -1.74 -2.28 -19.90
CA ASN A 467 -2.85 -1.95 -20.79
C ASN A 467 -3.06 -3.01 -21.89
N TYR A 468 -1.99 -3.69 -22.32
CA TYR A 468 -2.08 -4.87 -23.18
C TYR A 468 -2.73 -6.05 -22.44
N VAL A 469 -2.30 -6.35 -21.21
CA VAL A 469 -2.89 -7.39 -20.35
C VAL A 469 -4.36 -7.10 -20.09
N TYR A 470 -4.71 -5.89 -19.67
CA TYR A 470 -6.10 -5.52 -19.39
C TYR A 470 -7.03 -5.71 -20.60
N LYS A 471 -6.50 -5.53 -21.82
CA LYS A 471 -7.27 -5.74 -23.06
C LYS A 471 -7.38 -7.22 -23.44
N ASN A 472 -6.31 -7.99 -23.28
CA ASN A 472 -6.18 -9.32 -23.88
C ASN A 472 -6.31 -10.48 -22.89
N TRP A 473 -6.02 -10.27 -21.60
CA TRP A 473 -6.01 -11.29 -20.55
C TRP A 473 -7.17 -11.05 -19.59
N SER A 474 -8.33 -11.64 -19.88
CA SER A 474 -9.55 -11.45 -19.09
C SER A 474 -9.45 -11.97 -17.65
N SER A 475 -8.50 -12.86 -17.36
CA SER A 475 -8.34 -13.47 -16.04
C SER A 475 -7.37 -12.72 -15.12
N ALA A 476 -6.68 -11.67 -15.58
CA ALA A 476 -5.70 -10.95 -14.79
C ALA A 476 -6.32 -10.31 -13.54
N LYS A 477 -5.83 -10.71 -12.35
CA LYS A 477 -6.35 -10.27 -11.04
C LYS A 477 -5.34 -9.49 -10.22
N TYR A 478 -4.06 -9.83 -10.30
CA TYR A 478 -3.02 -9.17 -9.50
C TYR A 478 -1.73 -8.99 -10.29
N LEU A 479 -1.07 -7.85 -10.05
CA LEU A 479 0.29 -7.58 -10.48
C LEU A 479 1.18 -7.36 -9.25
N PHE A 480 2.18 -8.21 -9.09
CA PHE A 480 3.18 -8.07 -8.04
C PHE A 480 4.54 -7.70 -8.64
N LEU A 481 5.02 -6.49 -8.30
CA LEU A 481 6.30 -5.95 -8.73
C LEU A 481 7.38 -6.35 -7.74
N ILE A 482 8.23 -7.32 -8.06
CA ILE A 482 9.32 -7.75 -7.17
C ILE A 482 10.63 -7.12 -7.64
N GLY A 483 10.99 -6.00 -7.02
CA GLY A 483 12.26 -5.30 -7.22
C GLY A 483 12.21 -3.83 -6.80
N LYS A 484 13.36 -3.33 -6.32
CA LYS A 484 13.55 -1.90 -6.02
C LYS A 484 13.42 -1.07 -7.29
N GLY A 485 12.75 0.08 -7.16
CA GLY A 485 12.71 1.10 -8.20
C GLY A 485 13.27 2.40 -7.67
N LEU A 486 13.77 3.25 -8.56
CA LEU A 486 14.23 4.60 -8.25
C LEU A 486 13.50 5.62 -9.12
N GLU A 487 13.22 6.78 -8.54
CA GLU A 487 12.80 7.97 -9.29
C GLU A 487 13.85 8.35 -10.34
N TYR A 488 13.43 8.79 -11.53
CA TYR A 488 14.33 8.91 -12.69
C TYR A 488 15.51 9.89 -12.48
N ALA A 489 15.38 10.85 -11.54
CA ALA A 489 16.48 11.73 -11.15
C ALA A 489 17.63 10.97 -10.45
N GLU A 490 17.30 9.99 -9.59
CA GLU A 490 18.28 9.10 -8.96
C GLU A 490 18.63 7.90 -9.85
N ALA A 491 17.68 7.37 -10.62
CA ALA A 491 17.89 6.19 -11.47
C ALA A 491 19.09 6.34 -12.40
N ARG A 492 19.30 7.52 -12.98
CA ARG A 492 20.47 7.83 -13.84
C ARG A 492 21.81 7.78 -13.12
N LEU A 493 21.83 7.90 -11.79
CA LEU A 493 23.05 7.78 -10.97
C LEU A 493 23.38 6.32 -10.62
N PHE A 494 22.39 5.43 -10.67
CA PHE A 494 22.50 4.03 -10.27
C PHE A 494 22.19 3.11 -11.46
N ASP A 495 23.16 2.97 -12.37
CA ASP A 495 23.10 2.16 -13.61
C ASP A 495 22.91 0.66 -13.33
N GLY A 496 21.68 0.28 -12.95
CA GLY A 496 21.26 -1.08 -12.64
C GLY A 496 21.79 -1.66 -11.33
N SER A 497 22.59 -0.93 -10.53
CA SER A 497 23.12 -1.42 -9.24
C SER A 497 22.06 -1.49 -8.14
N LEU A 498 21.02 -0.66 -8.24
CA LEU A 498 19.95 -0.56 -7.25
C LEU A 498 18.54 -0.42 -7.87
N ASN A 499 18.46 0.04 -9.12
CA ASN A 499 17.20 0.23 -9.84
C ASN A 499 16.89 -1.01 -10.69
N TYR A 500 15.95 -1.84 -10.25
CA TYR A 500 15.62 -3.12 -10.88
C TYR A 500 14.30 -3.09 -11.64
N LEU A 501 13.33 -2.27 -11.21
CA LEU A 501 12.05 -2.08 -11.87
C LEU A 501 11.73 -0.58 -12.02
N PRO A 502 11.13 -0.14 -13.14
CA PRO A 502 10.80 1.27 -13.35
C PRO A 502 9.71 1.75 -12.39
N VAL A 503 9.62 3.07 -12.26
CA VAL A 503 8.66 3.80 -11.42
C VAL A 503 8.06 4.94 -12.25
N TYR A 504 6.76 5.23 -12.08
CA TYR A 504 6.13 6.31 -12.82
C TYR A 504 6.30 7.65 -12.10
N GLY A 505 7.02 8.59 -12.72
CA GLY A 505 7.05 9.99 -12.30
C GLY A 505 7.82 10.26 -11.00
N ILE A 506 7.68 11.50 -10.51
CA ILE A 506 8.22 12.02 -9.25
C ILE A 506 7.13 12.92 -8.62
N PRO A 507 6.62 12.66 -7.40
CA PRO A 507 6.90 11.50 -6.55
C PRO A 507 6.55 10.18 -7.24
N GLY A 508 7.31 9.12 -6.96
CA GLY A 508 7.15 7.83 -7.63
C GLY A 508 5.76 7.19 -7.40
N SER A 509 5.25 6.50 -8.43
CA SER A 509 3.93 5.89 -8.43
C SER A 509 3.95 4.51 -9.10
N ASP A 510 3.39 3.52 -8.41
CA ASP A 510 3.08 2.20 -8.99
C ASP A 510 1.65 2.15 -9.57
N ASN A 511 0.70 2.88 -8.98
CA ASN A 511 -0.68 2.93 -9.51
C ASN A 511 -0.71 3.48 -10.94
N LEU A 512 0.13 4.48 -11.24
CA LEU A 512 0.23 5.03 -12.59
C LEU A 512 0.96 4.13 -13.57
N LEU A 513 1.74 3.12 -13.12
CA LEU A 513 2.27 2.06 -14.00
C LEU A 513 1.17 1.10 -14.47
N THR A 514 0.03 1.06 -13.80
CA THR A 514 -1.09 0.19 -14.17
C THR A 514 -2.34 0.96 -14.63
N SER A 515 -2.27 2.28 -14.69
CA SER A 515 -3.41 3.13 -15.10
C SER A 515 -3.46 3.39 -16.61
N ARG A 516 -4.57 3.97 -17.07
CA ARG A 516 -4.65 4.63 -18.39
C ARG A 516 -4.00 6.01 -18.34
N THR A 517 -3.72 6.62 -19.49
CA THR A 517 -3.16 7.98 -19.56
C THR A 517 -4.09 9.02 -18.93
N GLU A 518 -5.41 8.89 -19.14
CA GLU A 518 -6.42 9.87 -18.70
C GLU A 518 -6.93 9.67 -17.26
N SER A 519 -6.46 8.62 -16.56
CA SER A 519 -6.99 8.23 -15.24
C SER A 519 -5.85 7.87 -14.28
N SER A 520 -6.07 8.14 -12.99
CA SER A 520 -5.15 7.71 -11.93
C SER A 520 -5.57 6.37 -11.30
N MET A 521 -6.66 5.76 -11.77
CA MET A 521 -7.14 4.47 -11.31
C MET A 521 -6.27 3.33 -11.88
N PRO A 522 -5.71 2.46 -11.03
CA PRO A 522 -5.00 1.27 -11.50
C PRO A 522 -5.97 0.29 -12.18
N LEU A 523 -5.59 -0.26 -13.34
CA LEU A 523 -6.41 -1.22 -14.09
C LEU A 523 -6.37 -2.63 -13.51
N ILE A 524 -5.25 -2.97 -12.86
CA ILE A 524 -5.03 -4.26 -12.19
C ILE A 524 -4.53 -3.93 -10.77
N PRO A 525 -5.07 -4.58 -9.72
CA PRO A 525 -4.54 -4.53 -8.37
C PRO A 525 -3.02 -4.70 -8.35
N VAL A 526 -2.30 -3.70 -7.84
CA VAL A 526 -0.83 -3.68 -7.86
C VAL A 526 -0.27 -3.60 -6.45
N GLY A 527 0.75 -4.41 -6.20
CA GLY A 527 1.63 -4.30 -5.03
C GLY A 527 3.08 -4.39 -5.48
N ARG A 528 3.99 -3.87 -4.66
CA ARG A 528 5.44 -3.94 -4.90
C ARG A 528 6.13 -4.56 -3.71
N LEU A 529 7.16 -5.36 -3.94
CA LEU A 529 8.20 -5.69 -2.96
C LEU A 529 9.49 -5.03 -3.43
N ALA A 530 9.96 -4.00 -2.74
CA ALA A 530 11.15 -3.21 -3.13
C ALA A 530 12.47 -3.93 -2.82
N ALA A 531 12.55 -5.23 -3.15
CA ALA A 531 13.69 -6.08 -2.88
C ALA A 531 14.92 -5.65 -3.69
N ARG A 532 16.06 -5.61 -3.02
CA ARG A 532 17.39 -5.30 -3.56
C ARG A 532 18.26 -6.56 -3.71
N ALA A 533 17.82 -7.68 -3.14
CA ALA A 533 18.50 -8.97 -3.21
C ALA A 533 17.53 -10.16 -3.12
N PRO A 534 17.88 -11.35 -3.66
CA PRO A 534 17.06 -12.57 -3.56
C PRO A 534 16.69 -12.95 -2.12
N ALA A 535 17.60 -12.75 -1.16
CA ALA A 535 17.35 -13.05 0.27
C ALA A 535 16.18 -12.25 0.86
N GLN A 536 15.91 -11.04 0.35
CA GLN A 536 14.75 -10.25 0.78
C GLN A 536 13.44 -10.79 0.22
N VAL A 537 13.48 -11.40 -0.97
CA VAL A 537 12.31 -12.10 -1.55
C VAL A 537 12.01 -13.36 -0.72
N GLN A 538 13.04 -14.11 -0.35
CA GLN A 538 12.91 -15.25 0.58
C GLN A 538 12.27 -14.82 1.89
N LEU A 539 12.86 -13.83 2.58
CA LEU A 539 12.40 -13.38 3.89
C LEU A 539 10.92 -12.98 3.85
N TYR A 540 10.52 -12.26 2.81
CA TYR A 540 9.12 -11.87 2.65
C TYR A 540 8.20 -13.06 2.36
N LEU A 541 8.62 -14.00 1.50
CA LEU A 541 7.87 -15.23 1.23
C LEU A 541 7.67 -16.07 2.49
N ASP A 542 8.68 -16.16 3.35
CA ASP A 542 8.60 -16.90 4.60
C ASP A 542 7.55 -16.29 5.54
N LYS A 543 7.48 -14.95 5.65
CA LYS A 543 6.40 -14.26 6.37
C LYS A 543 5.02 -14.53 5.78
N ILE A 544 4.89 -14.49 4.45
CA ILE A 544 3.62 -14.75 3.76
C ILE A 544 3.11 -16.16 4.03
N LYS A 545 4.00 -17.16 3.94
CA LYS A 545 3.67 -18.56 4.24
C LYS A 545 3.17 -18.74 5.67
N VAL A 546 3.85 -18.14 6.65
CA VAL A 546 3.44 -18.21 8.06
C VAL A 546 2.07 -17.58 8.27
N MET A 547 1.86 -16.37 7.76
CA MET A 547 0.61 -15.64 7.96
C MET A 547 -0.58 -16.35 7.29
N GLU A 548 -0.44 -16.80 6.04
CA GLU A 548 -1.53 -17.48 5.34
C GLU A 548 -1.79 -18.90 5.87
N ASP A 549 -0.77 -19.58 6.40
CA ASP A 549 -0.97 -20.84 7.15
C ASP A 549 -1.75 -20.60 8.45
N GLN A 550 -1.43 -19.56 9.22
CA GLN A 550 -2.21 -19.22 10.41
C GLN A 550 -3.66 -18.86 10.06
N ILE A 551 -3.88 -18.03 9.04
CA ILE A 551 -5.24 -17.66 8.60
C ILE A 551 -6.05 -18.91 8.21
N THR A 552 -5.41 -19.87 7.54
CA THR A 552 -6.08 -21.05 7.00
C THR A 552 -6.24 -22.17 8.03
N ASN A 553 -5.19 -22.47 8.79
CA ASN A 553 -5.03 -23.71 9.55
C ASN A 553 -4.90 -23.52 11.06
N ALA A 554 -4.82 -22.28 11.59
CA ALA A 554 -4.68 -22.08 13.03
C ALA A 554 -5.89 -22.66 13.81
N PRO A 555 -5.65 -23.23 15.01
CA PRO A 555 -6.73 -23.70 15.89
C PRO A 555 -7.77 -22.61 16.19
N GLN A 556 -9.02 -23.02 16.46
CA GLN A 556 -10.11 -22.09 16.82
C GLN A 556 -10.04 -21.68 18.31
N THR A 557 -8.90 -21.14 18.73
CA THR A 557 -8.67 -20.66 20.11
C THR A 557 -8.49 -19.15 20.14
N ILE A 558 -8.75 -18.54 21.31
CA ILE A 558 -8.54 -17.11 21.53
C ILE A 558 -7.07 -16.72 21.29
N ALA A 559 -6.11 -17.56 21.72
CA ALA A 559 -4.69 -17.28 21.59
C ALA A 559 -4.21 -17.30 20.13
N ASP A 560 -4.75 -18.21 19.32
CA ASP A 560 -4.31 -18.43 17.94
C ASP A 560 -5.03 -17.51 16.94
N ARG A 561 -6.27 -17.09 17.22
CA ARG A 561 -7.10 -16.28 16.29
C ARG A 561 -7.55 -14.93 16.82
N GLY A 562 -7.63 -14.73 18.14
CA GLY A 562 -8.15 -13.49 18.72
C GLY A 562 -7.34 -12.25 18.31
N TRP A 563 -6.03 -12.40 18.09
CA TRP A 563 -5.17 -11.32 17.61
C TRP A 563 -5.54 -10.84 16.19
N MET A 564 -6.14 -11.71 15.36
CA MET A 564 -6.59 -11.36 14.00
C MET A 564 -7.83 -10.43 14.01
N LYS A 565 -8.38 -10.15 15.18
CA LYS A 565 -9.52 -9.26 15.41
C LYS A 565 -9.10 -7.96 16.09
N ARG A 566 -7.84 -7.82 16.49
CA ARG A 566 -7.32 -6.64 17.19
C ARG A 566 -6.77 -5.62 16.20
N VAL A 567 -7.04 -4.35 16.46
CA VAL A 567 -6.60 -3.22 15.65
C VAL A 567 -6.02 -2.14 16.55
N LEU A 568 -4.87 -1.57 16.16
CA LEU A 568 -4.24 -0.47 16.89
C LEU A 568 -4.26 0.80 16.05
N HIS A 569 -4.79 1.88 16.61
CA HIS A 569 -4.77 3.23 16.05
C HIS A 569 -3.78 4.11 16.81
N LEU A 570 -2.95 4.83 16.06
CA LEU A 570 -1.89 5.72 16.56
C LEU A 570 -2.13 7.13 15.99
N GLY A 571 -2.59 8.07 16.82
CA GLY A 571 -2.89 9.46 16.43
C GLY A 571 -1.77 10.45 16.76
N GLY A 572 -1.04 10.91 15.74
CA GLY A 572 0.04 11.90 15.87
C GLY A 572 -0.37 13.26 15.30
N GLY A 573 -0.29 14.33 16.08
CA GLY A 573 -0.67 15.67 15.63
C GLY A 573 0.11 16.77 16.33
N VAL A 574 0.07 18.00 15.80
CA VAL A 574 0.75 19.15 16.38
C VAL A 574 -0.27 20.08 17.05
N GLY A 575 -0.20 20.11 18.38
CA GLY A 575 -1.09 20.95 19.20
C GLY A 575 -2.49 20.36 19.39
N GLN A 576 -3.20 20.86 20.39
CA GLN A 576 -4.41 20.23 20.91
C GLN A 576 -5.58 20.16 19.91
N SER A 577 -5.68 21.14 19.00
CA SER A 577 -6.75 21.14 17.98
C SER A 577 -6.57 20.01 16.97
N GLU A 578 -5.37 19.83 16.43
CA GLU A 578 -5.10 18.80 15.42
C GLU A 578 -5.16 17.40 16.06
N ILE A 579 -4.61 17.24 17.26
CA ILE A 579 -4.69 15.99 18.03
C ILE A 579 -6.16 15.58 18.26
N GLY A 580 -7.04 16.54 18.59
CA GLY A 580 -8.48 16.28 18.73
C GLY A 580 -9.10 15.78 17.43
N VAL A 581 -8.86 16.48 16.32
CA VAL A 581 -9.41 16.12 15.00
C VAL A 581 -8.94 14.75 14.53
N LEU A 582 -7.67 14.41 14.69
CA LEU A 582 -7.13 13.12 14.26
C LEU A 582 -7.67 11.97 15.12
N ARG A 583 -7.84 12.20 16.42
CA ARG A 583 -8.46 11.24 17.34
C ARG A 583 -9.91 10.98 16.97
N ASP A 584 -10.70 12.02 16.71
CA ASP A 584 -12.10 11.87 16.31
C ASP A 584 -12.21 11.06 15.00
N LYS A 585 -11.35 11.33 14.02
CA LYS A 585 -11.29 10.56 12.77
C LYS A 585 -10.92 9.09 12.97
N LEU A 586 -9.92 8.82 13.83
CA LEU A 586 -9.55 7.45 14.18
C LEU A 586 -10.68 6.73 14.91
N ASN A 587 -11.41 7.42 15.81
CA ASN A 587 -12.59 6.86 16.46
C ASN A 587 -13.68 6.51 15.45
N GLU A 588 -14.00 7.42 14.51
CA GLU A 588 -14.97 7.14 13.43
C GLU A 588 -14.53 5.95 12.56
N MET A 589 -13.24 5.82 12.29
CA MET A 589 -12.68 4.64 11.62
C MET A 589 -12.81 3.37 12.48
N GLY A 590 -12.61 3.47 13.80
CA GLY A 590 -12.75 2.39 14.75
C GLY A 590 -14.19 1.86 14.81
N GLU A 591 -15.16 2.76 14.92
CA GLU A 591 -16.59 2.45 14.90
C GLU A 591 -16.98 1.64 13.65
N ILE A 592 -16.43 1.98 12.47
CA ILE A 592 -16.66 1.20 11.23
C ILE A 592 -16.19 -0.25 11.40
N LEU A 593 -15.02 -0.49 11.99
CA LEU A 593 -14.48 -1.85 12.17
C LEU A 593 -15.20 -2.63 13.28
N GLU A 594 -15.64 -1.96 14.34
CA GLU A 594 -16.40 -2.56 15.44
C GLU A 594 -17.81 -2.99 14.98
N GLU A 595 -18.40 -2.24 14.05
CA GLU A 595 -19.75 -2.49 13.55
C GLU A 595 -19.82 -3.38 12.31
N ASN A 596 -18.75 -3.49 11.52
CA ASN A 596 -18.77 -4.27 10.27
C ASN A 596 -18.66 -5.79 10.50
N GLU A 597 -18.53 -6.57 9.43
CA GLU A 597 -18.49 -8.04 9.49
C GLU A 597 -17.27 -8.59 10.25
N ILE A 598 -16.21 -7.80 10.44
CA ILE A 598 -15.03 -8.21 11.23
C ILE A 598 -15.27 -7.99 12.72
N GLN A 599 -16.12 -7.06 13.17
CA GLN A 599 -16.30 -6.74 14.61
C GLN A 599 -14.96 -6.62 15.36
N SER A 600 -14.07 -5.76 14.90
CA SER A 600 -12.71 -5.68 15.48
C SER A 600 -12.73 -5.13 16.91
N ASP A 601 -11.72 -5.49 17.70
CA ASP A 601 -11.37 -4.88 18.98
C ASP A 601 -10.35 -3.77 18.74
N VAL A 602 -10.77 -2.50 18.86
CA VAL A 602 -9.98 -1.34 18.46
C VAL A 602 -9.34 -0.66 19.67
N PHE A 603 -8.01 -0.63 19.69
CA PHE A 603 -7.21 0.08 20.67
C PHE A 603 -6.71 1.38 20.06
N SER A 604 -6.90 2.50 20.76
CA SER A 604 -6.47 3.81 20.28
C SER A 604 -5.48 4.46 21.23
N TRP A 605 -4.33 4.87 20.71
CA TRP A 605 -3.32 5.66 21.40
C TRP A 605 -3.10 6.99 20.66
N SER A 606 -2.95 8.08 21.40
CA SER A 606 -2.73 9.41 20.82
C SER A 606 -1.80 10.23 21.70
N ILE A 607 -0.95 11.04 21.07
CA ILE A 607 -0.02 11.92 21.79
C ILE A 607 -0.81 12.91 22.66
N GLN A 608 -0.48 13.01 23.96
CA GLN A 608 -1.21 13.84 24.93
C GLN A 608 -0.62 15.25 25.09
N SER A 609 0.70 15.45 24.86
CA SER A 609 1.40 16.75 24.94
C SER A 609 2.54 16.85 23.91
N GLN A 610 3.13 18.05 23.72
CA GLN A 610 4.28 18.25 22.82
C GLN A 610 5.61 17.67 23.36
N ASP A 611 5.59 17.01 24.51
CA ASP A 611 6.80 16.45 25.11
C ASP A 611 7.23 15.17 24.38
N VAL A 612 8.54 14.89 24.44
CA VAL A 612 9.12 13.67 23.88
C VAL A 612 8.40 12.47 24.50
N ILE A 613 7.78 11.65 23.65
CA ILE A 613 7.19 10.37 24.07
C ILE A 613 8.31 9.53 24.68
N ASP A 614 8.15 9.16 25.95
CA ASP A 614 9.09 8.25 26.62
C ASP A 614 8.72 6.80 26.27
N PHE A 615 9.26 6.32 25.16
CA PHE A 615 8.99 5.00 24.58
C PHE A 615 9.26 3.82 25.52
N ASN A 616 10.11 4.01 26.54
CA ASN A 616 10.46 2.96 27.49
C ASN A 616 9.42 2.76 28.60
N ASN A 617 8.39 3.61 28.70
CA ASN A 617 7.46 3.63 29.83
C ASN A 617 6.02 3.22 29.48
N ASP A 618 5.72 2.86 28.23
CA ASP A 618 4.38 2.40 27.82
C ASP A 618 4.43 0.95 27.29
N GLU A 619 4.99 0.05 28.13
CA GLU A 619 5.10 -1.41 27.88
C GLU A 619 3.79 -2.00 27.31
N THR A 620 2.64 -1.45 27.73
CA THR A 620 1.31 -1.92 27.31
C THR A 620 1.05 -1.88 25.80
N VAL A 621 1.55 -0.88 25.06
CA VAL A 621 1.32 -0.77 23.61
C VAL A 621 2.26 -1.69 22.84
N ILE A 622 3.52 -1.79 23.27
CA ILE A 622 4.49 -2.73 22.66
C ILE A 622 4.07 -4.17 22.92
N ASP A 623 3.60 -4.49 24.14
CA ASP A 623 3.08 -5.81 24.48
C ASP A 623 1.85 -6.15 23.61
N LEU A 624 0.94 -5.20 23.39
CA LEU A 624 -0.19 -5.39 22.46
C LEU A 624 0.27 -5.71 21.02
N ILE A 625 1.30 -5.03 20.53
CA ILE A 625 1.86 -5.29 19.19
C ILE A 625 2.52 -6.68 19.14
N ASN A 626 3.29 -7.03 20.17
CA ASN A 626 4.02 -8.30 20.25
C ASN A 626 3.08 -9.50 20.45
N ASP A 627 1.99 -9.33 21.22
CA ASP A 627 0.90 -10.30 21.37
C ASP A 627 0.11 -10.49 20.06
N GLY A 628 0.23 -9.54 19.13
CA GLY A 628 -0.32 -9.59 17.78
C GLY A 628 -1.60 -8.76 17.60
N LEU A 629 -1.69 -8.16 16.42
CA LEU A 629 -2.83 -7.41 15.90
C LEU A 629 -2.82 -7.46 14.37
N ILE A 630 -3.99 -7.40 13.74
CA ILE A 630 -4.09 -7.57 12.28
C ILE A 630 -3.86 -6.28 11.51
N ILE A 631 -4.34 -5.15 12.04
CA ILE A 631 -4.18 -3.83 11.43
C ILE A 631 -3.55 -2.88 12.44
N LYS A 632 -2.49 -2.20 12.01
CA LYS A 632 -1.90 -1.05 12.70
C LYS A 632 -2.10 0.19 11.84
N THR A 633 -2.72 1.23 12.38
CA THR A 633 -3.01 2.47 11.64
C THR A 633 -2.39 3.65 12.33
N TYR A 634 -1.46 4.30 11.64
CA TYR A 634 -0.90 5.58 12.04
C TYR A 634 -1.60 6.70 11.27
N PHE A 635 -2.00 7.77 11.96
CA PHE A 635 -2.54 8.97 11.33
C PHE A 635 -1.85 10.22 11.89
N GLY A 636 -1.03 10.88 11.07
CA GLY A 636 -0.26 12.05 11.48
C GLY A 636 0.85 12.46 10.52
N HIS A 637 1.84 13.22 11.02
CA HIS A 637 2.98 13.66 10.22
C HIS A 637 4.10 12.62 10.12
N GLY A 638 4.58 12.37 8.89
CA GLY A 638 5.67 11.44 8.61
C GLY A 638 6.80 12.06 7.81
N SER A 639 7.96 11.42 7.91
CA SER A 639 9.08 11.56 6.98
C SER A 639 9.32 10.21 6.28
N ILE A 640 10.32 10.14 5.39
CA ILE A 640 10.69 8.87 4.73
C ILE A 640 11.06 7.78 5.76
N PHE A 641 11.69 8.16 6.88
CA PHE A 641 12.32 7.23 7.82
C PHE A 641 11.54 7.06 9.13
N THR A 642 10.69 8.02 9.49
CA THR A 642 10.10 8.08 10.84
C THR A 642 8.71 8.70 10.82
N THR A 643 7.89 8.34 11.81
CA THR A 643 6.67 9.06 12.20
C THR A 643 6.95 9.91 13.45
N GLN A 644 5.95 10.67 13.90
CA GLN A 644 6.02 11.37 15.19
C GLN A 644 6.17 10.42 16.40
N PHE A 645 5.75 9.16 16.28
CA PHE A 645 5.88 8.16 17.32
C PHE A 645 7.23 7.43 17.27
N ASN A 646 8.10 7.62 16.28
CA ASN A 646 9.50 7.15 16.21
C ASN A 646 9.87 5.92 17.08
N GLY A 647 9.07 4.84 17.00
CA GLY A 647 9.04 3.79 18.02
C GLY A 647 8.04 2.68 17.67
N PHE A 648 6.74 2.88 17.92
CA PHE A 648 5.70 1.84 17.73
C PHE A 648 5.57 1.33 16.28
N GLU A 649 5.99 2.11 15.29
CA GLU A 649 6.04 1.74 13.88
C GLU A 649 7.42 1.27 13.41
N ASP A 650 8.45 1.40 14.24
CA ASP A 650 9.80 0.97 13.90
C ASP A 650 9.99 -0.51 14.31
N PRO A 651 10.23 -1.41 13.34
CA PRO A 651 10.35 -2.83 13.61
C PRO A 651 11.52 -3.18 14.54
N GLN A 652 12.52 -2.31 14.73
CA GLN A 652 13.64 -2.62 15.61
C GLN A 652 13.22 -2.80 17.09
N PHE A 653 12.08 -2.24 17.49
CA PHE A 653 11.54 -2.34 18.85
C PHE A 653 10.46 -3.43 19.02
N LEU A 654 10.17 -4.19 17.96
CA LEU A 654 9.10 -5.18 17.94
C LEU A 654 9.63 -6.61 18.04
N ASP A 655 8.83 -7.49 18.65
CA ASP A 655 9.05 -8.94 18.76
C ASP A 655 7.78 -9.72 18.35
N ASN A 656 7.05 -9.20 17.37
CA ASN A 656 5.78 -9.74 16.87
C ASN A 656 5.99 -10.87 15.85
N LYS A 657 6.89 -11.80 16.15
CA LYS A 657 7.19 -12.95 15.30
C LYS A 657 5.91 -13.74 15.03
N ASP A 658 5.74 -14.14 13.77
CA ASP A 658 4.59 -14.88 13.27
C ASP A 658 3.24 -14.15 13.46
N ARG A 659 3.22 -12.85 13.78
CA ARG A 659 2.00 -12.03 13.94
C ARG A 659 2.21 -10.66 13.29
N TYR A 660 2.47 -10.67 11.99
CA TYR A 660 2.85 -9.50 11.22
C TYR A 660 1.63 -8.68 10.81
N SER A 661 1.52 -7.44 11.29
CA SER A 661 0.37 -6.57 11.00
C SER A 661 0.37 -6.02 9.57
N VAL A 662 -0.81 -5.66 9.08
CA VAL A 662 -0.98 -4.72 7.95
C VAL A 662 -0.89 -3.31 8.50
N MET A 663 0.08 -2.54 7.99
CA MET A 663 0.31 -1.17 8.41
C MET A 663 -0.36 -0.18 7.44
N LEU A 664 -1.31 0.62 7.94
CA LEU A 664 -1.83 1.81 7.26
C LEU A 664 -1.15 3.05 7.83
N SER A 665 -0.13 3.56 7.16
CA SER A 665 0.51 4.81 7.57
C SER A 665 -0.10 5.99 6.79
N LEU A 666 -1.14 6.57 7.37
CA LEU A 666 -1.85 7.76 6.90
C LEU A 666 -1.06 9.04 7.23
N GLY A 667 0.06 9.22 6.54
CA GLY A 667 0.92 10.38 6.66
C GLY A 667 1.66 10.66 5.36
N CYS A 668 2.73 11.46 5.43
CA CYS A 668 3.58 11.77 4.29
C CYS A 668 4.80 10.83 4.22
N TYR A 669 5.24 10.50 3.02
CA TYR A 669 6.55 9.94 2.66
C TYR A 669 7.01 8.59 3.23
N THR A 670 6.40 8.03 4.28
CA THR A 670 6.86 6.75 4.88
C THR A 670 6.78 5.56 3.92
N GLY A 671 5.99 5.69 2.84
CA GLY A 671 5.89 4.74 1.73
C GLY A 671 6.76 5.07 0.53
N ASN A 672 7.69 6.02 0.63
CA ASN A 672 8.58 6.35 -0.48
C ASN A 672 9.65 5.28 -0.67
N LEU A 673 9.30 4.24 -1.43
CA LEU A 673 10.17 3.13 -1.80
C LEU A 673 11.16 3.49 -2.93
N PHE A 674 11.18 4.73 -3.41
CA PHE A 674 11.79 5.09 -4.70
C PHE A 674 13.06 5.94 -4.59
N THR A 675 13.66 5.96 -3.40
CA THR A 675 14.96 6.58 -3.12
C THR A 675 16.05 5.52 -2.92
N SER A 676 17.30 5.94 -3.00
CA SER A 676 18.45 5.06 -2.72
C SER A 676 18.54 4.57 -1.26
N GLU A 677 17.98 5.32 -0.32
CA GLU A 677 17.91 4.95 1.10
C GLU A 677 16.74 3.98 1.40
N ASN A 678 16.77 3.33 2.57
CA ASN A 678 15.66 2.47 3.00
C ASN A 678 14.63 3.31 3.79
N SER A 679 13.39 3.33 3.31
CA SER A 679 12.24 3.91 4.00
C SER A 679 11.79 3.11 5.23
N LEU A 680 10.96 3.72 6.08
CA LEU A 680 10.29 3.03 7.18
C LEU A 680 9.43 1.84 6.70
N GLY A 681 8.78 2.00 5.53
CA GLY A 681 8.05 0.92 4.88
C GLY A 681 8.94 -0.23 4.41
N GLU A 682 10.15 0.04 3.94
CA GLU A 682 11.16 -1.00 3.63
C GLU A 682 11.65 -1.70 4.89
N ALA A 683 11.94 -0.95 5.95
CA ALA A 683 12.39 -1.52 7.22
C ALA A 683 11.34 -2.51 7.78
N ASN A 684 10.06 -2.13 7.78
CA ASN A 684 8.97 -2.97 8.32
C ASN A 684 8.81 -4.30 7.56
N ILE A 685 8.93 -4.26 6.23
CA ILE A 685 8.77 -5.46 5.39
C ILE A 685 10.01 -6.36 5.51
N PHE A 686 11.21 -5.80 5.47
CA PHE A 686 12.46 -6.58 5.40
C PHE A 686 13.12 -6.91 6.74
N SER A 687 12.52 -6.54 7.88
CA SER A 687 13.00 -6.99 9.19
C SER A 687 12.67 -8.48 9.42
N GLU A 688 13.67 -9.28 9.76
CA GLU A 688 13.51 -10.70 10.04
C GLU A 688 12.71 -10.91 11.34
N ASP A 689 11.77 -11.85 11.31
CA ASP A 689 10.94 -12.25 12.45
C ASP A 689 10.13 -11.12 13.13
N ARG A 690 9.97 -9.95 12.48
CA ARG A 690 9.23 -8.81 13.05
C ARG A 690 8.72 -7.83 11.99
N GLY A 691 7.91 -6.86 12.41
CA GLY A 691 7.42 -5.77 11.56
C GLY A 691 6.08 -6.07 10.91
N ALA A 692 5.94 -5.76 9.62
CA ALA A 692 4.67 -5.80 8.90
C ALA A 692 4.66 -6.86 7.78
N ILE A 693 3.46 -7.31 7.40
CA ILE A 693 3.24 -8.15 6.21
C ILE A 693 2.88 -7.31 4.98
N ILE A 694 2.22 -6.18 5.20
CA ILE A 694 1.89 -5.17 4.19
C ILE A 694 2.15 -3.79 4.80
N TYR A 695 2.75 -2.88 4.05
CA TYR A 695 2.91 -1.48 4.45
C TYR A 695 2.31 -0.57 3.39
N MET A 696 1.23 0.13 3.74
CA MET A 696 0.53 1.07 2.87
C MET A 696 0.74 2.49 3.33
N ALA A 697 1.30 3.31 2.44
CA ALA A 697 1.64 4.70 2.73
C ALA A 697 1.86 5.50 1.46
N THR A 698 1.89 6.82 1.58
CA THR A 698 2.16 7.69 0.43
C THR A 698 3.66 7.81 0.15
N SER A 699 4.05 7.85 -1.12
CA SER A 699 5.42 8.18 -1.56
C SER A 699 5.74 9.67 -1.53
N GLY A 700 4.70 10.52 -1.49
CA GLY A 700 4.81 11.97 -1.46
C GLY A 700 4.02 12.61 -0.31
N LEU A 701 3.38 13.75 -0.60
CA LEU A 701 2.57 14.49 0.39
C LEU A 701 1.19 13.86 0.58
N GLY A 702 0.82 13.62 1.84
CA GLY A 702 -0.51 13.16 2.24
C GLY A 702 -1.37 14.30 2.77
N PHE A 703 -2.63 14.38 2.33
CA PHE A 703 -3.59 15.35 2.86
C PHE A 703 -4.50 14.66 3.88
N LEU A 704 -4.59 15.21 5.09
CA LEU A 704 -5.38 14.62 6.19
C LEU A 704 -6.86 14.44 5.84
N SER A 705 -7.43 15.26 4.96
CA SER A 705 -8.82 15.08 4.49
C SER A 705 -8.95 13.91 3.52
N ALA A 706 -8.01 13.74 2.58
CA ALA A 706 -8.02 12.64 1.62
C ALA A 706 -7.71 11.30 2.30
N LEU A 707 -6.74 11.28 3.21
CA LEU A 707 -6.35 10.10 3.99
C LEU A 707 -7.47 9.61 4.92
N ASP A 708 -8.23 10.54 5.51
CA ASP A 708 -9.41 10.20 6.33
C ASP A 708 -10.48 9.48 5.51
N VAL A 709 -10.86 10.05 4.36
CA VAL A 709 -11.86 9.43 3.47
C VAL A 709 -11.36 8.08 2.96
N PHE A 710 -10.08 7.96 2.62
CA PHE A 710 -9.48 6.68 2.25
C PHE A 710 -9.58 5.64 3.36
N GLY A 711 -9.15 5.97 4.59
CA GLY A 711 -9.16 5.02 5.70
C GLY A 711 -10.56 4.51 6.03
N LYS A 712 -11.56 5.41 6.04
CA LYS A 712 -12.97 5.04 6.25
C LYS A 712 -13.50 4.12 5.16
N ASN A 713 -13.26 4.45 3.88
CA ASN A 713 -13.69 3.63 2.76
C ASN A 713 -12.98 2.26 2.76
N TRP A 714 -11.68 2.24 3.06
CA TRP A 714 -10.90 1.02 3.14
C TRP A 714 -11.40 0.09 4.25
N TYR A 715 -11.66 0.63 5.46
CA TYR A 715 -12.26 -0.13 6.57
C TYR A 715 -13.69 -0.60 6.29
N SER A 716 -14.48 0.19 5.57
CA SER A 716 -15.84 -0.22 5.18
C SER A 716 -15.82 -1.39 4.21
N LEU A 717 -14.89 -1.42 3.25
CA LEU A 717 -14.78 -2.50 2.27
C LEU A 717 -14.18 -3.76 2.88
N VAL A 718 -13.12 -3.64 3.68
CA VAL A 718 -12.38 -4.80 4.19
C VAL A 718 -13.20 -5.70 5.11
N GLY A 719 -14.11 -5.12 5.89
CA GLY A 719 -15.09 -5.87 6.68
C GLY A 719 -16.50 -5.81 6.10
N GLY A 720 -16.63 -5.61 4.79
CA GLY A 720 -17.93 -5.50 4.11
C GLY A 720 -17.91 -6.24 2.78
N GLU A 721 -18.10 -5.52 1.68
CA GLU A 721 -18.20 -6.07 0.32
C GLU A 721 -16.97 -6.92 -0.08
N PHE A 722 -15.78 -6.59 0.44
CA PHE A 722 -14.51 -7.25 0.12
C PHE A 722 -13.97 -8.09 1.29
N LEU A 723 -14.83 -8.54 2.19
CA LEU A 723 -14.45 -9.51 3.21
C LEU A 723 -13.79 -10.74 2.55
N ASN A 724 -12.62 -11.14 3.04
CA ASN A 724 -11.79 -12.24 2.52
C ASN A 724 -11.17 -12.01 1.12
N HIS A 725 -11.25 -10.80 0.53
CA HIS A 725 -10.54 -10.47 -0.71
C HIS A 725 -9.08 -10.05 -0.45
N GLY A 726 -8.27 -10.05 -1.51
CA GLY A 726 -6.90 -9.55 -1.45
C GLY A 726 -6.86 -8.04 -1.26
N ILE A 727 -5.92 -7.53 -0.45
CA ILE A 727 -5.82 -6.10 -0.13
C ILE A 727 -5.64 -5.22 -1.37
N GLY A 728 -5.01 -5.72 -2.43
CA GLY A 728 -4.88 -5.01 -3.69
C GLY A 728 -6.23 -4.70 -4.34
N GLU A 729 -7.22 -5.61 -4.25
CA GLU A 729 -8.57 -5.38 -4.79
C GLU A 729 -9.31 -4.32 -3.99
N ILE A 730 -9.19 -4.37 -2.65
CA ILE A 730 -9.75 -3.35 -1.75
C ILE A 730 -9.20 -1.98 -2.12
N ASN A 731 -7.88 -1.88 -2.27
CA ASN A 731 -7.23 -0.64 -2.68
C ASN A 731 -7.72 -0.16 -4.04
N GLN A 732 -7.72 -1.03 -5.05
CA GLN A 732 -8.19 -0.67 -6.38
C GLN A 732 -9.63 -0.15 -6.33
N ARG A 733 -10.51 -0.79 -5.54
CA ARG A 733 -11.89 -0.35 -5.38
C ARG A 733 -11.99 1.04 -4.75
N VAL A 734 -11.30 1.31 -3.65
CA VAL A 734 -11.30 2.66 -3.05
C VAL A 734 -10.81 3.71 -4.04
N LEU A 735 -9.74 3.40 -4.79
CA LEU A 735 -9.19 4.31 -5.79
C LEU A 735 -10.14 4.51 -6.98
N SER A 736 -10.94 3.49 -7.34
CA SER A 736 -11.97 3.59 -8.37
C SER A 736 -13.07 4.58 -7.97
N ASP A 737 -13.53 4.53 -6.72
CA ASP A 737 -14.52 5.47 -6.18
C ASP A 737 -14.01 6.93 -6.19
N PHE A 738 -12.69 7.12 -6.18
CA PHE A 738 -12.03 8.43 -6.24
C PHE A 738 -11.75 8.95 -7.65
N ASP A 739 -11.85 8.13 -8.70
CA ASP A 739 -11.44 8.54 -10.06
C ASP A 739 -12.27 9.73 -10.59
N ALA A 740 -13.51 9.86 -10.15
CA ALA A 740 -14.38 11.00 -10.47
C ALA A 740 -14.12 12.26 -9.61
N VAL A 741 -13.29 12.16 -8.56
CA VAL A 741 -13.06 13.22 -7.58
C VAL A 741 -11.84 14.06 -7.95
N GLY A 742 -12.08 15.27 -8.46
CA GLY A 742 -11.04 16.16 -8.98
C GLY A 742 -10.27 17.01 -7.95
N THR A 743 -10.27 16.66 -6.65
CA THR A 743 -9.53 17.47 -5.65
C THR A 743 -8.04 17.15 -5.67
N VAL A 744 -7.20 18.16 -5.41
CA VAL A 744 -5.74 17.99 -5.35
C VAL A 744 -5.33 16.90 -4.37
N GLY A 745 -5.96 16.87 -3.19
CA GLY A 745 -5.63 15.90 -2.15
C GLY A 745 -5.95 14.46 -2.54
N ILE A 746 -7.13 14.20 -3.10
CA ILE A 746 -7.53 12.87 -3.54
C ILE A 746 -6.70 12.42 -4.75
N LYS A 747 -6.48 13.30 -5.74
CA LYS A 747 -5.66 12.97 -6.91
C LYS A 747 -4.20 12.66 -6.52
N THR A 748 -3.64 13.41 -5.59
CA THR A 748 -2.30 13.15 -5.04
C THR A 748 -2.26 11.77 -4.38
N LEU A 749 -3.25 11.47 -3.53
CA LEU A 749 -3.36 10.16 -2.87
C LEU A 749 -3.49 9.01 -3.87
N MET A 750 -4.36 9.11 -4.87
CA MET A 750 -4.54 8.06 -5.88
C MET A 750 -3.24 7.73 -6.62
N GLN A 751 -2.44 8.75 -6.91
CA GLN A 751 -1.17 8.56 -7.61
C GLN A 751 -0.08 8.04 -6.67
N GLN A 752 -0.04 8.48 -5.42
CA GLN A 752 1.12 8.32 -4.55
C GLN A 752 0.92 7.28 -3.44
N LEU A 753 -0.27 6.70 -3.26
CA LEU A 753 -0.48 5.59 -2.35
C LEU A 753 0.23 4.33 -2.87
N ILE A 754 1.16 3.81 -2.09
CA ILE A 754 1.93 2.61 -2.40
C ILE A 754 1.48 1.46 -1.49
N LEU A 755 1.25 0.28 -2.10
CA LEU A 755 1.11 -0.99 -1.40
C LEU A 755 2.47 -1.71 -1.45
N HIS A 756 3.22 -1.64 -0.35
CA HIS A 756 4.46 -2.41 -0.19
C HIS A 756 4.13 -3.80 0.36
N GLY A 757 4.15 -4.80 -0.51
CA GLY A 757 3.87 -6.20 -0.24
C GLY A 757 2.97 -6.85 -1.30
N ASP A 758 2.51 -8.06 -1.00
CA ASP A 758 1.72 -8.88 -1.92
C ASP A 758 0.26 -8.39 -2.02
N PRO A 759 -0.22 -7.99 -3.21
CA PRO A 759 -1.59 -7.51 -3.38
C PRO A 759 -2.66 -8.60 -3.16
N ALA A 760 -2.32 -9.88 -3.18
CA ALA A 760 -3.27 -10.97 -2.92
C ALA A 760 -3.37 -11.38 -1.45
N PHE A 761 -2.58 -10.78 -0.55
CA PHE A 761 -2.68 -11.06 0.88
C PHE A 761 -4.08 -10.69 1.42
N ARG A 762 -4.65 -11.58 2.25
CA ARG A 762 -5.96 -11.43 2.89
C ARG A 762 -5.75 -11.24 4.39
N LEU A 763 -6.50 -10.34 5.03
CA LEU A 763 -6.33 -10.11 6.48
C LEU A 763 -6.70 -11.33 7.31
N SER A 764 -7.76 -12.02 6.94
CA SER A 764 -8.29 -13.16 7.68
C SER A 764 -9.22 -13.97 6.78
N ARG A 765 -9.70 -15.09 7.32
CA ARG A 765 -10.71 -15.94 6.70
C ARG A 765 -11.91 -16.04 7.66
N LEU A 766 -12.89 -15.17 7.44
CA LEU A 766 -14.10 -15.07 8.25
C LEU A 766 -15.28 -15.54 7.39
N ASP A 767 -15.41 -16.86 7.23
CA ASP A 767 -16.45 -17.49 6.40
C ASP A 767 -17.83 -17.50 7.10
N GLY A 768 -17.83 -17.33 8.42
CA GLY A 768 -19.02 -17.27 9.29
C GLY A 768 -18.60 -17.08 10.75
N PRO A 769 -19.56 -17.04 11.70
CA PRO A 769 -19.26 -16.91 13.13
C PRO A 769 -18.52 -18.15 13.69
N ASP A 770 -17.78 -17.94 14.78
CA ASP A 770 -17.04 -18.98 15.51
C ASP A 770 -16.96 -18.62 16.99
N TYR A 771 -17.70 -19.32 17.84
CA TYR A 771 -17.83 -18.96 19.25
C TYR A 771 -16.89 -19.75 20.17
N THR A 772 -16.30 -19.08 21.14
CA THR A 772 -15.49 -19.73 22.17
C THR A 772 -15.66 -19.06 23.52
N ILE A 773 -15.59 -19.85 24.59
CA ILE A 773 -15.64 -19.35 25.97
C ILE A 773 -14.21 -19.10 26.47
N ASP A 774 -13.98 -17.99 27.16
CA ASP A 774 -12.74 -17.77 27.90
C ASP A 774 -12.80 -18.45 29.27
N PHE A 775 -12.11 -19.57 29.38
CA PHE A 775 -12.07 -20.36 30.62
C PHE A 775 -11.48 -19.58 31.80
N GLU A 776 -10.51 -18.70 31.58
CA GLU A 776 -9.82 -17.96 32.65
C GLU A 776 -10.68 -16.80 33.19
N SER A 777 -11.66 -16.33 32.42
CA SER A 777 -12.61 -15.30 32.83
C SER A 777 -13.68 -15.80 33.81
N VAL A 778 -13.81 -17.12 33.99
CA VAL A 778 -14.90 -17.70 34.78
C VAL A 778 -14.76 -17.36 36.26
N SER A 779 -15.80 -16.75 36.82
CA SER A 779 -15.88 -16.40 38.23
C SER A 779 -17.27 -16.68 38.81
N PHE A 780 -17.34 -16.82 40.13
CA PHE A 780 -18.58 -17.14 40.85
C PHE A 780 -18.84 -16.11 41.96
N ASP A 781 -20.12 -15.81 42.17
CA ASP A 781 -20.59 -15.05 43.32
C ASP A 781 -21.72 -15.80 44.04
N PRO A 782 -21.51 -16.27 45.28
CA PRO A 782 -20.26 -16.17 46.05
C PRO A 782 -19.13 -17.05 45.47
N PRO A 783 -17.84 -16.72 45.72
CA PRO A 783 -16.70 -17.50 45.22
C PRO A 783 -16.66 -18.94 45.71
N ILE A 784 -17.35 -19.24 46.82
CA ILE A 784 -17.51 -20.58 47.38
C ILE A 784 -19.01 -20.90 47.42
N ILE A 785 -19.40 -21.94 46.70
CA ILE A 785 -20.80 -22.37 46.56
C ILE A 785 -21.18 -23.28 47.73
N ASN A 786 -22.23 -22.92 48.49
CA ASN A 786 -22.70 -23.69 49.64
C ASN A 786 -23.93 -24.55 49.32
N SER A 787 -24.04 -25.77 49.86
CA SER A 787 -25.21 -26.62 49.62
C SER A 787 -26.54 -26.12 50.22
N ILE A 788 -26.52 -25.05 51.03
CA ILE A 788 -27.73 -24.48 51.67
C ILE A 788 -28.29 -23.24 50.94
N GLN A 789 -27.64 -22.76 49.89
CA GLN A 789 -28.12 -21.60 49.13
C GLN A 789 -29.01 -22.04 47.96
N ASP A 790 -29.98 -21.20 47.59
CA ASP A 790 -30.92 -21.52 46.50
C ASP A 790 -30.33 -21.28 45.10
N SER A 791 -29.33 -20.41 44.98
CA SER A 791 -28.73 -20.02 43.70
C SER A 791 -27.32 -19.46 43.87
N PHE A 792 -26.59 -19.33 42.77
CA PHE A 792 -25.29 -18.68 42.69
C PHE A 792 -25.15 -17.99 41.32
N SER A 793 -24.33 -16.94 41.22
CA SER A 793 -24.04 -16.28 39.95
C SER A 793 -22.77 -16.85 39.32
N ILE A 794 -22.77 -17.02 38.00
CA ILE A 794 -21.57 -17.25 37.19
C ILE A 794 -21.35 -16.04 36.29
N ALA A 795 -20.11 -15.56 36.22
CA ALA A 795 -19.67 -14.60 35.22
C ALA A 795 -18.53 -15.17 34.38
N PHE A 796 -18.56 -14.93 33.07
CA PHE A 796 -17.52 -15.32 32.12
C PHE A 796 -17.63 -14.50 30.84
N ASP A 797 -16.55 -14.44 30.06
CA ASP A 797 -16.51 -13.84 28.73
C ASP A 797 -16.60 -14.94 27.65
N PHE A 798 -17.30 -14.64 26.56
CA PHE A 798 -17.18 -15.42 25.33
C PHE A 798 -16.80 -14.51 24.16
N TYR A 799 -16.23 -15.13 23.13
CA TYR A 799 -15.67 -14.47 21.96
C TYR A 799 -16.30 -15.01 20.67
N ASN A 800 -16.42 -14.15 19.66
CA ASN A 800 -16.71 -14.52 18.28
C ASN A 800 -15.43 -14.34 17.42
N LEU A 801 -14.67 -15.41 17.23
CA LEU A 801 -13.45 -15.43 16.42
C LEU A 801 -13.73 -15.31 14.91
N GLY A 802 -14.97 -15.56 14.50
CA GLY A 802 -15.46 -15.53 13.11
C GLY A 802 -16.03 -14.19 12.67
N SER A 803 -16.86 -14.19 11.62
CA SER A 803 -17.55 -12.98 11.14
C SER A 803 -18.76 -12.62 12.03
N LYS A 804 -19.27 -11.39 11.87
CA LYS A 804 -20.43 -10.88 12.58
C LYS A 804 -21.66 -11.78 12.48
N GLN A 805 -22.42 -11.84 13.58
CA GLN A 805 -23.75 -12.43 13.65
C GLN A 805 -24.70 -11.42 14.33
N ASN A 806 -25.90 -11.24 13.76
CA ASN A 806 -26.86 -10.25 14.26
C ASN A 806 -27.97 -10.84 15.14
N ASP A 807 -28.07 -12.17 15.18
CA ASP A 807 -29.08 -12.89 15.97
C ASP A 807 -28.58 -13.31 17.36
N SER A 808 -29.46 -13.94 18.13
CA SER A 808 -29.16 -14.46 19.45
C SER A 808 -28.62 -15.89 19.40
N ILE A 809 -27.53 -16.13 20.12
CA ILE A 809 -27.00 -17.47 20.38
C ILE A 809 -27.72 -18.06 21.59
N GLN A 810 -27.96 -19.37 21.57
CA GLN A 810 -28.40 -20.10 22.76
C GLN A 810 -27.19 -20.48 23.62
N ILE A 811 -27.30 -20.34 24.93
CA ILE A 811 -26.29 -20.76 25.91
C ILE A 811 -26.98 -21.68 26.92
N ASP A 812 -26.52 -22.92 26.99
CA ASP A 812 -27.02 -23.91 27.94
C ASP A 812 -26.04 -24.12 29.09
N PHE A 813 -26.59 -24.17 30.30
CA PHE A 813 -25.85 -24.37 31.55
C PHE A 813 -26.23 -25.72 32.15
N PHE A 814 -25.27 -26.64 32.26
CA PHE A 814 -25.51 -27.96 32.85
C PHE A 814 -24.70 -28.17 34.12
N HIS A 815 -25.33 -28.81 35.10
CA HIS A 815 -24.69 -29.29 36.32
C HIS A 815 -24.47 -30.80 36.20
N GLU A 816 -23.20 -31.21 36.10
CA GLU A 816 -22.81 -32.61 36.25
C GLU A 816 -22.57 -32.91 37.73
N LEU A 817 -23.42 -33.78 38.28
CA LEU A 817 -23.34 -34.27 39.65
C LEU A 817 -22.12 -35.20 39.82
N PRO A 818 -21.63 -35.43 41.05
CA PRO A 818 -20.57 -36.43 41.33
C PRO A 818 -20.92 -37.84 40.82
N SER A 819 -22.21 -38.15 40.68
CA SER A 819 -22.74 -39.38 40.09
C SER A 819 -22.62 -39.46 38.56
N LYS A 820 -22.09 -38.42 37.91
CA LYS A 820 -22.01 -38.23 36.44
C LYS A 820 -23.34 -38.00 35.73
N ASN A 821 -24.42 -37.78 36.48
CA ASN A 821 -25.68 -37.31 35.91
C ASN A 821 -25.57 -35.82 35.55
N LYS A 822 -25.92 -35.47 34.31
CA LYS A 822 -26.01 -34.09 33.82
C LYS A 822 -27.43 -33.57 33.95
N VAL A 823 -27.60 -32.38 34.51
CA VAL A 823 -28.89 -31.70 34.68
C VAL A 823 -28.82 -30.31 34.06
N LEU A 824 -29.75 -29.97 33.17
CA LEU A 824 -29.86 -28.61 32.62
C LEU A 824 -30.38 -27.67 33.71
N LEU A 825 -29.60 -26.65 34.07
CA LEU A 825 -29.96 -25.63 35.06
C LEU A 825 -30.73 -24.47 34.42
N SER A 826 -30.26 -24.01 33.26
CA SER A 826 -30.78 -22.83 32.57
C SER A 826 -30.42 -22.88 31.10
N SER A 827 -31.24 -22.24 30.28
CA SER A 827 -30.99 -21.97 28.86
C SER A 827 -31.31 -20.51 28.59
N GLN A 828 -30.35 -19.76 28.06
CA GLN A 828 -30.49 -18.34 27.78
C GLN A 828 -30.25 -18.04 26.31
N LYS A 829 -30.98 -17.06 25.75
CA LYS A 829 -30.72 -16.52 24.41
C LYS A 829 -30.08 -15.14 24.55
N ILE A 830 -28.89 -14.98 24.01
CA ILE A 830 -28.10 -13.76 24.14
C ILE A 830 -27.72 -13.25 22.76
N LYS A 831 -28.01 -11.98 22.50
CA LYS A 831 -27.62 -11.33 21.24
C LYS A 831 -26.10 -11.20 21.18
N SER A 832 -25.49 -11.73 20.13
CA SER A 832 -24.03 -11.75 19.94
C SER A 832 -23.57 -10.59 19.05
N THR A 833 -23.54 -9.36 19.57
CA THR A 833 -23.31 -8.16 18.74
C THR A 833 -21.86 -7.66 18.69
N THR A 834 -20.93 -8.28 19.41
CA THR A 834 -19.53 -7.83 19.53
C THR A 834 -18.55 -9.00 19.49
N PHE A 835 -17.26 -8.72 19.24
CA PHE A 835 -16.20 -9.73 19.28
C PHE A 835 -16.03 -10.37 20.65
N LYS A 836 -16.12 -9.58 21.73
CA LYS A 836 -16.05 -10.02 23.12
C LYS A 836 -17.32 -9.61 23.83
N GLN A 837 -17.90 -10.51 24.64
CA GLN A 837 -19.08 -10.22 25.43
C GLN A 837 -19.02 -10.88 26.80
N ALA A 838 -19.25 -10.07 27.83
CA ALA A 838 -19.33 -10.52 29.21
C ALA A 838 -20.74 -11.03 29.53
N ILE A 839 -20.81 -12.21 30.15
CA ILE A 839 -22.02 -12.87 30.62
C ILE A 839 -22.02 -12.88 32.14
N ASN A 840 -23.18 -12.57 32.73
CA ASN A 840 -23.44 -12.79 34.15
C ASN A 840 -24.83 -13.38 34.31
N VAL A 841 -24.91 -14.62 34.82
CA VAL A 841 -26.16 -15.37 34.93
C VAL A 841 -26.30 -15.93 36.35
N VAL A 842 -27.48 -15.74 36.93
CA VAL A 842 -27.87 -16.39 38.18
C VAL A 842 -28.41 -17.79 37.86
N LEU A 843 -27.78 -18.82 38.42
CA LEU A 843 -28.14 -20.21 38.22
C LEU A 843 -28.73 -20.81 39.52
N PRO A 844 -29.80 -21.63 39.42
CA PRO A 844 -30.33 -22.34 40.57
C PRO A 844 -29.34 -23.40 41.07
N LEU A 845 -29.26 -23.60 42.38
CA LEU A 845 -28.55 -24.73 42.97
C LEU A 845 -29.52 -25.91 43.15
N LEU A 846 -29.13 -27.11 42.73
CA LEU A 846 -29.98 -28.29 42.84
C LEU A 846 -30.12 -28.73 44.31
N ASN A 847 -31.35 -28.84 44.82
CA ASN A 847 -31.59 -29.27 46.19
C ASN A 847 -31.44 -30.81 46.34
N GLY A 848 -30.54 -31.28 47.21
CA GLY A 848 -30.48 -32.71 47.57
C GLY A 848 -29.12 -33.24 48.06
N PHE A 849 -29.11 -34.47 48.60
CA PHE A 849 -27.91 -35.17 49.10
C PHE A 849 -26.89 -35.53 47.99
N ASP A 850 -27.30 -35.48 46.72
CA ASP A 850 -26.46 -35.84 45.56
C ASP A 850 -25.42 -34.75 45.17
N LEU A 851 -25.41 -33.60 45.84
CA LEU A 851 -24.41 -32.54 45.63
C LEU A 851 -23.05 -32.82 46.32
N ARG A 852 -22.94 -33.87 47.16
CA ARG A 852 -21.73 -34.13 47.96
C ARG A 852 -20.57 -34.59 47.08
N GLY A 853 -19.58 -33.72 46.88
CA GLY A 853 -18.33 -34.03 46.17
C GLY A 853 -17.89 -32.91 45.22
N ILE A 854 -16.94 -33.23 44.34
CA ILE A 854 -16.54 -32.32 43.26
C ILE A 854 -17.64 -32.37 42.19
N ASN A 855 -18.36 -31.27 42.03
CA ASN A 855 -19.35 -31.10 40.97
C ASN A 855 -18.68 -30.44 39.76
N THR A 856 -19.30 -30.51 38.59
CA THR A 856 -18.79 -29.83 37.40
C THR A 856 -19.90 -29.02 36.74
N LEU A 857 -19.63 -27.75 36.49
CA LEU A 857 -20.50 -26.87 35.72
C LEU A 857 -20.01 -26.87 34.28
N LEU A 858 -20.92 -27.17 33.36
CA LEU A 858 -20.71 -27.17 31.92
C LEU A 858 -21.46 -25.98 31.33
N VAL A 859 -20.83 -25.29 30.38
CA VAL A 859 -21.45 -24.22 29.60
C VAL A 859 -21.21 -24.56 28.13
N GLU A 860 -22.28 -24.53 27.33
CA GLU A 860 -22.25 -24.84 25.89
C GLU A 860 -22.88 -23.68 25.12
N LEU A 861 -22.15 -23.12 24.15
CA LEU A 861 -22.63 -22.11 23.21
C LEU A 861 -23.26 -22.79 21.99
N ASN A 862 -24.35 -22.22 21.47
CA ASN A 862 -25.09 -22.69 20.29
C ASN A 862 -25.34 -24.22 20.27
N PRO A 863 -25.82 -24.83 21.37
CA PRO A 863 -25.98 -26.29 21.44
C PRO A 863 -27.09 -26.81 20.52
N ASP A 864 -28.05 -25.96 20.16
CA ASP A 864 -29.14 -26.28 19.24
C ASP A 864 -28.74 -26.18 17.76
N ARG A 865 -27.53 -25.68 17.47
CA ARG A 865 -27.03 -25.37 16.13
C ARG A 865 -28.00 -24.50 15.33
N SER A 866 -28.62 -23.53 16.01
CA SER A 866 -29.47 -22.54 15.34
C SER A 866 -28.67 -21.57 14.48
N ILE A 867 -27.36 -21.46 14.73
CA ILE A 867 -26.40 -20.68 13.95
C ILE A 867 -25.37 -21.61 13.31
N ASP A 868 -25.14 -21.44 12.01
CA ASP A 868 -24.09 -22.15 11.28
C ASP A 868 -22.73 -21.51 11.59
N GLU A 869 -21.77 -22.30 12.10
CA GLU A 869 -20.44 -21.83 12.50
C GLU A 869 -19.34 -22.42 11.62
N PHE A 870 -18.28 -21.63 11.40
CA PHE A 870 -17.22 -21.96 10.45
C PHE A 870 -15.81 -21.80 11.04
N PRO A 871 -14.86 -22.72 10.75
CA PRO A 871 -15.01 -23.88 9.87
C PRO A 871 -15.87 -24.98 10.51
N GLU A 872 -16.69 -25.65 9.70
CA GLU A 872 -17.59 -26.71 10.16
C GLU A 872 -16.81 -27.77 10.96
N GLY A 873 -17.35 -28.16 12.10
CA GLY A 873 -16.72 -29.10 13.01
C GLY A 873 -15.78 -28.42 14.01
N SER A 874 -14.74 -27.71 13.55
CA SER A 874 -13.79 -27.07 14.48
C SER A 874 -14.42 -25.95 15.30
N ALA A 875 -15.27 -25.12 14.68
CA ALA A 875 -16.00 -24.04 15.34
C ALA A 875 -17.13 -24.52 16.26
N TYR A 876 -17.54 -25.79 16.16
CA TYR A 876 -18.46 -26.38 17.15
C TYR A 876 -17.72 -27.04 18.32
N ASN A 877 -16.43 -27.34 18.17
CA ASN A 877 -15.65 -28.03 19.19
C ASN A 877 -15.13 -27.09 20.29
N ASN A 878 -15.05 -25.79 20.03
CA ASN A 878 -14.65 -24.72 20.97
C ASN A 878 -15.85 -24.04 21.67
N ASN A 879 -17.09 -24.38 21.30
CA ASN A 879 -18.31 -23.89 21.97
C ASN A 879 -18.48 -24.36 23.41
N SER A 880 -17.71 -25.34 23.87
CA SER A 880 -17.80 -25.87 25.22
C SER A 880 -16.79 -25.20 26.14
N LEU A 881 -17.21 -24.89 27.37
CA LEU A 881 -16.29 -24.42 28.41
C LEU A 881 -15.23 -25.49 28.68
N MET A 882 -13.99 -25.22 28.27
CA MET A 882 -12.90 -26.19 28.33
C MET A 882 -11.61 -25.50 28.75
N GLY A 883 -10.94 -26.06 29.77
CA GLY A 883 -9.64 -25.56 30.21
C GLY A 883 -8.50 -25.97 29.28
N SER A 884 -7.34 -25.32 29.43
CA SER A 884 -6.12 -25.54 28.62
C SER A 884 -5.60 -26.99 28.59
N THR A 885 -6.00 -27.83 29.55
CA THR A 885 -5.66 -29.26 29.63
C THR A 885 -6.67 -30.19 28.93
N GLY A 886 -7.68 -29.63 28.25
CA GLY A 886 -8.80 -30.39 27.66
C GLY A 886 -9.85 -30.83 28.69
N THR A 887 -9.80 -30.27 29.91
CA THR A 887 -10.81 -30.57 30.94
C THR A 887 -12.10 -29.83 30.59
N ILE A 888 -13.16 -30.59 30.32
CA ILE A 888 -14.49 -30.03 30.04
C ILE A 888 -15.16 -29.61 31.34
N GLY A 889 -15.67 -28.38 31.34
CA GLY A 889 -16.34 -27.76 32.48
C GLY A 889 -15.40 -27.28 33.58
N ILE A 890 -15.96 -26.47 34.47
CA ILE A 890 -15.26 -25.98 35.66
C ILE A 890 -15.71 -26.78 36.89
N LYS A 891 -14.74 -27.20 37.68
CA LYS A 891 -15.01 -27.93 38.93
C LYS A 891 -15.50 -26.94 39.99
N ILE A 892 -16.71 -27.17 40.47
CA ILE A 892 -17.32 -26.38 41.55
C ILE A 892 -17.32 -27.22 42.83
N PRO A 893 -16.41 -26.95 43.79
CA PRO A 893 -16.45 -27.60 45.09
C PRO A 893 -17.63 -27.03 45.88
N ILE A 894 -18.71 -27.79 45.96
CA ILE A 894 -19.86 -27.41 46.78
C ILE A 894 -19.54 -27.81 48.22
N VAL A 895 -19.35 -26.80 49.07
CA VAL A 895 -19.10 -27.01 50.50
C VAL A 895 -20.43 -27.14 51.22
N ASN A 896 -20.53 -28.13 52.10
CA ASN A 896 -21.68 -28.24 52.99
C ASN A 896 -21.37 -27.44 54.26
N ASN A 897 -22.13 -26.37 54.55
CA ASN A 897 -22.11 -25.83 55.91
C ASN A 897 -22.83 -26.85 56.79
N GLY A 898 -22.06 -27.67 57.50
CA GLY A 898 -22.58 -28.82 58.24
C GLY A 898 -23.56 -28.48 59.36
N VAL A 899 -23.94 -27.22 59.57
CA VAL A 899 -24.85 -26.74 60.62
C VAL A 899 -25.58 -25.43 60.25
N SER A 900 -26.87 -25.34 60.57
CA SER A 900 -27.70 -24.14 60.40
C SER A 900 -28.58 -23.85 61.62
N PRO A 901 -28.90 -22.57 61.92
CA PRO A 901 -29.92 -22.19 62.90
C PRO A 901 -31.29 -22.78 62.59
N VAL A 902 -32.03 -23.23 63.61
CA VAL A 902 -33.41 -23.73 63.48
C VAL A 902 -34.37 -23.01 64.41
N PHE A 903 -33.96 -22.75 65.65
CA PHE A 903 -34.82 -22.14 66.66
C PHE A 903 -34.03 -21.17 67.56
N PRO A 904 -34.54 -19.96 67.87
CA PRO A 904 -35.72 -19.34 67.30
C PRO A 904 -35.63 -19.15 65.77
N PRO A 905 -36.75 -19.28 65.03
CA PRO A 905 -36.76 -19.05 63.58
C PRO A 905 -36.30 -17.64 63.24
N ASN A 906 -35.68 -17.46 62.07
CA ASN A 906 -35.22 -16.13 61.68
C ASN A 906 -36.39 -15.15 61.62
N TYR A 907 -36.16 -13.95 62.17
CA TYR A 907 -37.14 -12.87 62.35
C TYR A 907 -38.31 -13.18 63.30
N SER A 908 -38.23 -14.22 64.13
CA SER A 908 -39.33 -14.51 65.05
C SER A 908 -39.42 -13.52 66.21
N ILE A 909 -40.59 -13.49 66.86
CA ILE A 909 -40.77 -12.89 68.19
C ILE A 909 -40.47 -13.98 69.24
N TRP A 910 -39.66 -13.63 70.23
CA TRP A 910 -39.38 -14.47 71.40
C TRP A 910 -40.04 -13.84 72.63
N SER A 911 -40.85 -14.60 73.38
CA SER A 911 -41.66 -14.07 74.49
C SER A 911 -41.33 -14.64 75.87
N GLU A 912 -40.46 -15.66 75.94
CA GLU A 912 -40.06 -16.30 77.20
C GLU A 912 -38.74 -15.72 77.75
N GLU A 913 -38.60 -15.61 79.07
CA GLU A 913 -37.34 -15.12 79.67
C GLU A 913 -36.15 -16.08 79.44
N LYS A 914 -36.42 -17.38 79.23
CA LYS A 914 -35.37 -18.41 79.09
C LYS A 914 -35.13 -18.77 77.63
N LEU A 915 -34.05 -18.28 77.05
CA LEU A 915 -33.69 -18.56 75.66
C LEU A 915 -33.05 -19.95 75.47
N GLU A 916 -33.49 -20.69 74.44
CA GLU A 916 -32.81 -21.87 73.91
C GLU A 916 -32.55 -21.66 72.41
N LEU A 917 -31.27 -21.67 72.02
CA LEU A 917 -30.82 -21.64 70.64
C LEU A 917 -30.60 -23.07 70.17
N ILE A 918 -31.29 -23.47 69.10
CA ILE A 918 -31.21 -24.80 68.51
C ILE A 918 -30.72 -24.66 67.07
N SER A 919 -29.58 -25.29 66.78
CA SER A 919 -29.09 -25.48 65.42
C SER A 919 -29.28 -26.94 65.00
N SER A 920 -29.43 -27.21 63.71
CA SER A 920 -29.42 -28.56 63.16
C SER A 920 -28.22 -28.73 62.27
N THR A 921 -27.51 -29.84 62.44
CA THR A 921 -26.49 -30.23 61.48
C THR A 921 -27.10 -30.76 60.19
N ALA A 922 -26.45 -30.54 59.06
CA ALA A 922 -26.88 -31.10 57.77
C ALA A 922 -26.75 -32.64 57.72
N ASP A 923 -25.91 -33.24 58.58
CA ASP A 923 -25.76 -34.69 58.72
C ASP A 923 -25.97 -35.10 60.18
N PRO A 924 -27.14 -35.65 60.57
CA PRO A 924 -27.42 -36.06 61.94
C PRO A 924 -26.58 -37.25 62.42
N LEU A 925 -25.76 -37.86 61.55
CA LEU A 925 -24.85 -38.95 61.88
C LEU A 925 -23.37 -38.53 61.77
N ALA A 926 -23.07 -37.22 61.63
CA ALA A 926 -21.71 -36.72 61.59
C ALA A 926 -20.88 -37.19 62.79
N VAL A 927 -19.59 -37.43 62.57
CA VAL A 927 -18.63 -37.73 63.64
C VAL A 927 -18.50 -36.54 64.61
N ASP A 928 -17.91 -36.77 65.79
CA ASP A 928 -17.73 -35.70 66.78
C ASP A 928 -16.96 -34.52 66.17
N GLN A 929 -17.60 -33.35 66.20
CA GLN A 929 -17.04 -32.09 65.72
C GLN A 929 -17.37 -30.98 66.73
N SER A 930 -16.51 -29.97 66.79
CA SER A 930 -16.73 -28.76 67.57
C SER A 930 -17.61 -27.79 66.79
N TYR A 931 -18.62 -27.20 67.43
CA TYR A 931 -19.49 -26.17 66.86
C TYR A 931 -19.42 -24.92 67.72
N ILE A 932 -19.12 -23.78 67.11
CA ILE A 932 -19.11 -22.49 67.80
C ILE A 932 -20.45 -21.80 67.57
N ILE A 933 -21.07 -21.33 68.65
CA ILE A 933 -22.32 -20.56 68.61
C ILE A 933 -22.07 -19.23 69.30
N GLN A 934 -22.52 -18.14 68.68
CA GLN A 934 -22.46 -16.80 69.24
C GLN A 934 -23.84 -16.18 69.25
N ILE A 935 -24.13 -15.35 70.25
CA ILE A 935 -25.29 -14.46 70.30
C ILE A 935 -24.86 -13.06 70.69
N ASP A 936 -25.43 -12.06 70.03
CA ASP A 936 -25.16 -10.65 70.26
C ASP A 936 -26.40 -9.80 69.93
N THR A 937 -26.34 -8.49 70.13
CA THR A 937 -27.36 -7.51 69.74
C THR A 937 -27.02 -6.74 68.46
N THR A 938 -25.94 -7.14 67.78
CA THR A 938 -25.49 -6.57 66.50
C THR A 938 -25.02 -7.68 65.57
N MET A 939 -25.25 -7.52 64.27
CA MET A 939 -24.84 -8.50 63.25
C MET A 939 -23.30 -8.57 63.08
N HIS A 940 -22.56 -7.62 63.66
CA HIS A 940 -21.09 -7.63 63.68
C HIS A 940 -20.49 -8.49 64.79
N PHE A 941 -21.28 -9.01 65.73
CA PHE A 941 -20.81 -9.84 66.85
C PHE A 941 -19.61 -9.21 67.61
N ASN A 942 -19.76 -7.94 67.99
CA ASN A 942 -18.73 -7.13 68.62
C ASN A 942 -19.26 -6.20 69.73
N SER A 943 -20.49 -6.40 70.19
CA SER A 943 -21.02 -5.59 71.30
C SER A 943 -20.51 -6.08 72.65
N SER A 944 -20.70 -5.28 73.70
CA SER A 944 -20.35 -5.65 75.07
C SER A 944 -21.19 -6.78 75.66
N VAL A 945 -22.28 -7.21 74.99
CA VAL A 945 -23.16 -8.30 75.43
C VAL A 945 -23.00 -9.59 74.61
N LEU A 946 -22.00 -9.65 73.72
CA LEU A 946 -21.64 -10.85 72.98
C LEU A 946 -21.40 -12.02 73.95
N GLN A 947 -22.06 -13.15 73.70
CA GLN A 947 -21.73 -14.43 74.31
C GLN A 947 -21.30 -15.42 73.22
N GLU A 948 -20.36 -16.28 73.56
CA GLU A 948 -19.85 -17.36 72.70
C GLU A 948 -19.79 -18.67 73.49
N THR A 949 -20.05 -19.77 72.81
CA THR A 949 -19.78 -21.11 73.34
C THR A 949 -19.24 -22.03 72.23
N THR A 950 -18.58 -23.11 72.64
CA THR A 950 -18.17 -24.19 71.75
C THR A 950 -18.77 -25.50 72.27
N ILE A 951 -19.51 -26.20 71.43
CA ILE A 951 -20.17 -27.47 71.77
C ILE A 951 -19.55 -28.57 70.92
N ASN A 952 -18.98 -29.58 71.58
CA ASN A 952 -18.43 -30.76 70.93
C ASN A 952 -19.46 -31.88 70.99
N GLN A 953 -20.01 -32.26 69.85
CA GLN A 953 -20.95 -33.37 69.73
C GLN A 953 -20.91 -33.98 68.33
N ARG A 954 -21.50 -35.16 68.21
CA ARG A 954 -21.88 -35.73 66.91
C ARG A 954 -23.00 -34.92 66.25
N GLY A 955 -23.22 -35.18 64.97
CA GLY A 955 -24.33 -34.64 64.20
C GLY A 955 -25.68 -34.77 64.92
N GLY A 956 -26.58 -33.83 64.65
CA GLY A 956 -27.95 -33.78 65.15
C GLY A 956 -28.38 -32.36 65.49
N LEU A 957 -29.21 -32.24 66.53
CA LEU A 957 -29.59 -30.94 67.10
C LEU A 957 -28.52 -30.49 68.08
N ILE A 958 -28.00 -29.29 67.89
CA ILE A 958 -27.06 -28.63 68.81
C ILE A 958 -27.86 -27.58 69.58
N LYS A 959 -27.82 -27.65 70.91
CA LYS A 959 -28.62 -26.78 71.79
C LYS A 959 -27.73 -25.96 72.69
N TRP A 960 -28.02 -24.67 72.79
CA TRP A 960 -27.36 -23.77 73.73
C TRP A 960 -28.38 -22.87 74.43
N SER A 961 -28.33 -22.83 75.76
CA SER A 961 -29.08 -21.85 76.56
C SER A 961 -28.10 -20.78 77.06
N PRO A 962 -27.92 -19.67 76.31
CA PRO A 962 -27.05 -18.58 76.74
C PRO A 962 -27.55 -17.95 78.04
N ALA A 963 -26.63 -17.60 78.95
CA ALA A 963 -26.95 -16.86 80.17
C ALA A 963 -27.05 -15.35 79.89
N ILE A 964 -27.68 -14.98 78.79
CA ILE A 964 -27.86 -13.59 78.35
C ILE A 964 -29.14 -13.04 78.98
N VAL A 965 -29.05 -11.82 79.53
CA VAL A 965 -30.23 -11.10 80.02
C VAL A 965 -30.90 -10.44 78.81
N LEU A 966 -32.17 -10.77 78.56
CA LEU A 966 -32.92 -10.26 77.42
C LEU A 966 -33.60 -8.93 77.76
N ASP A 967 -33.32 -7.89 76.97
CA ASP A 967 -33.93 -6.57 77.08
C ASP A 967 -35.22 -6.50 76.25
N PRO A 968 -36.36 -6.06 76.81
CA PRO A 968 -37.60 -5.92 76.06
C PRO A 968 -37.45 -5.05 74.79
N MET A 969 -38.10 -5.46 73.71
CA MET A 969 -38.08 -4.81 72.38
C MET A 969 -36.70 -4.77 71.70
N ARG A 970 -35.77 -5.63 72.13
CA ARG A 970 -34.41 -5.71 71.57
C ARG A 970 -34.32 -6.85 70.54
N VAL A 971 -33.60 -6.60 69.45
CA VAL A 971 -33.23 -7.63 68.47
C VAL A 971 -31.92 -8.29 68.90
N TYR A 972 -31.92 -9.61 68.85
CA TYR A 972 -30.76 -10.46 69.08
C TYR A 972 -30.41 -11.20 67.79
N TYR A 973 -29.12 -11.23 67.46
CA TYR A 973 -28.54 -11.96 66.36
C TYR A 973 -27.76 -13.11 66.93
N TRP A 974 -27.89 -14.29 66.36
CA TRP A 974 -27.10 -15.44 66.76
C TRP A 974 -26.62 -16.19 65.53
N ARG A 975 -25.45 -16.82 65.64
CA ARG A 975 -24.83 -17.55 64.53
C ARG A 975 -24.14 -18.80 65.01
N VAL A 976 -24.06 -19.79 64.14
CA VAL A 976 -23.39 -21.06 64.37
C VAL A 976 -22.41 -21.35 63.23
N SER A 977 -21.27 -21.94 63.56
CA SER A 977 -20.28 -22.44 62.60
C SER A 977 -19.72 -23.75 63.12
N PRO A 978 -19.38 -24.72 62.27
CA PRO A 978 -18.41 -25.74 62.64
C PRO A 978 -17.06 -25.05 62.95
N ASP A 979 -16.33 -25.53 63.95
CA ASP A 979 -15.04 -24.97 64.37
C ASP A 979 -13.99 -25.11 63.26
N SER A 980 -13.10 -24.12 63.14
CA SER A 980 -12.05 -24.09 62.14
C SER A 980 -10.99 -25.14 62.46
N SER A 981 -10.92 -26.21 61.67
CA SER A 981 -9.64 -26.92 61.54
C SER A 981 -8.60 -25.97 60.93
N SER A 982 -7.30 -26.21 61.14
CA SER A 982 -6.19 -25.32 60.75
C SER A 982 -6.06 -25.02 59.24
N GLN A 983 -7.04 -25.43 58.42
CA GLN A 983 -7.14 -25.18 56.98
C GLN A 983 -8.50 -24.57 56.55
N GLN A 984 -9.39 -24.17 57.46
CA GLN A 984 -10.69 -23.56 57.13
C GLN A 984 -10.99 -22.31 57.97
N THR A 985 -11.58 -21.29 57.34
CA THR A 985 -12.22 -20.14 58.00
C THR A 985 -13.59 -20.53 58.56
N TYR A 986 -14.07 -19.84 59.62
CA TYR A 986 -15.43 -20.07 60.15
C TYR A 986 -16.51 -19.85 59.08
N LEU A 987 -17.43 -20.79 58.95
CA LEU A 987 -18.57 -20.78 58.03
C LEU A 987 -19.84 -20.41 58.81
N TRP A 988 -20.00 -19.14 59.15
CA TRP A 988 -21.12 -18.66 59.96
C TRP A 988 -22.46 -18.77 59.23
N SER A 989 -23.44 -19.40 59.87
CA SER A 989 -24.86 -19.34 59.51
C SER A 989 -25.63 -18.65 60.63
N GLY A 990 -26.40 -17.60 60.30
CA GLY A 990 -27.02 -16.69 61.27
C GLY A 990 -28.54 -16.71 61.27
N SER A 991 -29.14 -16.34 62.39
CA SER A 991 -30.57 -16.08 62.58
C SER A 991 -30.76 -14.92 63.55
N SER A 992 -31.91 -14.26 63.51
CA SER A 992 -32.26 -13.16 64.41
C SER A 992 -33.66 -13.33 64.98
N PHE A 993 -33.90 -12.77 66.16
CA PHE A 993 -35.24 -12.69 66.77
C PHE A 993 -35.38 -11.42 67.59
N THR A 994 -36.62 -11.00 67.84
CA THR A 994 -36.94 -9.84 68.70
C THR A 994 -37.52 -10.32 70.03
N TYR A 995 -36.95 -9.93 71.15
CA TYR A 995 -37.51 -10.26 72.46
C TYR A 995 -38.66 -9.31 72.82
N ILE A 996 -39.89 -9.83 72.89
CA ILE A 996 -41.09 -9.09 73.29
C ILE A 996 -41.82 -9.92 74.36
N PRO A 997 -41.64 -9.61 75.66
CA PRO A 997 -42.26 -10.35 76.75
C PRO A 997 -43.78 -10.42 76.59
N GLU A 998 -44.36 -11.58 76.90
CA GLU A 998 -45.82 -11.81 76.89
C GLU A 998 -46.51 -11.58 75.52
N SER A 999 -45.74 -11.52 74.43
CA SER A 999 -46.27 -11.46 73.06
C SER A 999 -46.69 -12.85 72.56
N PRO A 1000 -47.74 -12.97 71.71
CA PRO A 1000 -47.96 -14.17 70.92
C PRO A 1000 -46.78 -14.42 69.96
N ASP A 1001 -46.62 -15.68 69.55
CA ASP A 1001 -45.69 -16.09 68.51
C ASP A 1001 -45.98 -15.31 67.22
N GLY A 1002 -44.93 -14.91 66.53
CA GLY A 1002 -45.05 -14.14 65.30
C GLY A 1002 -43.69 -13.80 64.71
N TRP A 1003 -43.72 -12.89 63.75
CA TRP A 1003 -42.57 -12.40 63.03
C TRP A 1003 -42.41 -10.89 63.28
N CYS A 1004 -41.17 -10.43 63.47
CA CYS A 1004 -40.85 -9.03 63.70
C CYS A 1004 -39.48 -8.68 63.12
N GLN A 1005 -39.48 -7.69 62.21
CA GLN A 1005 -38.29 -6.95 61.79
C GLN A 1005 -38.35 -5.54 62.35
N SER A 1006 -37.36 -5.17 63.17
CA SER A 1006 -37.34 -3.88 63.87
C SER A 1006 -35.95 -3.25 63.97
N HIS A 1007 -34.92 -3.90 63.43
CA HIS A 1007 -33.54 -3.43 63.49
C HIS A 1007 -32.90 -3.26 62.10
N TYR A 1008 -32.00 -2.27 61.99
CA TYR A 1008 -31.29 -1.91 60.75
C TYR A 1008 -30.77 -3.11 59.94
N PHE A 1009 -30.01 -4.02 60.58
CA PHE A 1009 -29.45 -5.19 59.88
C PHE A 1009 -30.49 -6.23 59.43
N GLN A 1010 -31.67 -6.32 60.05
CA GLN A 1010 -32.74 -7.20 59.57
C GLN A 1010 -33.34 -6.66 58.26
N PHE A 1011 -33.39 -5.34 58.09
CA PHE A 1011 -33.89 -4.72 56.87
C PHE A 1011 -32.90 -4.78 55.70
N LEU A 1012 -31.58 -4.93 55.97
CA LEU A 1012 -30.57 -5.13 54.92
C LEU A 1012 -30.63 -6.50 54.26
N ASP A 1013 -31.23 -7.51 54.92
CA ASP A 1013 -31.38 -8.87 54.37
C ASP A 1013 -32.54 -8.98 53.36
N GLY A 1014 -33.42 -7.97 53.28
CA GLY A 1014 -34.57 -7.96 52.38
C GLY A 1014 -34.24 -7.40 50.99
N GLN A 1015 -34.98 -7.84 49.97
CA GLN A 1015 -35.00 -7.18 48.66
C GLN A 1015 -35.86 -5.92 48.74
N SER A 1016 -35.34 -4.79 48.27
CA SER A 1016 -36.09 -3.54 48.16
C SER A 1016 -36.38 -3.20 46.70
N ASP A 1017 -37.57 -2.65 46.45
CA ASP A 1017 -37.98 -2.11 45.16
C ASP A 1017 -38.30 -0.62 45.35
N GLY A 1018 -37.53 0.26 44.70
CA GLY A 1018 -37.69 1.72 44.78
C GLY A 1018 -37.31 2.37 46.12
N LEU A 1019 -36.75 1.61 47.07
CA LEU A 1019 -36.29 2.08 48.39
C LEU A 1019 -34.84 1.65 48.65
N VAL A 1020 -34.06 2.52 49.26
CA VAL A 1020 -32.68 2.28 49.70
C VAL A 1020 -32.58 2.57 51.19
N LEU A 1021 -32.06 1.62 51.98
CA LEU A 1021 -31.78 1.81 53.39
C LEU A 1021 -30.32 2.27 53.57
N ASN A 1022 -30.13 3.55 53.91
CA ASN A 1022 -28.81 4.16 53.99
C ASN A 1022 -28.06 3.80 55.29
N VAL A 1023 -26.74 4.03 55.30
CA VAL A 1023 -25.87 3.81 56.48
C VAL A 1023 -26.23 4.68 57.70
N ASP A 1024 -26.95 5.78 57.50
CA ASP A 1024 -27.53 6.62 58.56
C ASP A 1024 -28.81 6.01 59.18
N ARG A 1025 -29.17 4.79 58.74
CA ARG A 1025 -30.33 4.00 59.17
C ARG A 1025 -31.68 4.64 58.81
N ARG A 1026 -31.72 5.41 57.73
CA ARG A 1026 -32.96 5.97 57.17
C ARG A 1026 -33.26 5.37 55.81
N PHE A 1027 -34.53 5.06 55.58
CA PHE A 1027 -35.02 4.73 54.25
C PHE A 1027 -35.10 6.00 53.40
N SER A 1028 -34.61 5.93 52.17
CA SER A 1028 -34.81 6.92 51.11
C SER A 1028 -35.38 6.24 49.87
N TYR A 1029 -36.14 6.96 49.07
CA TYR A 1029 -36.52 6.47 47.75
C TYR A 1029 -35.30 6.44 46.83
N GLN A 1030 -35.20 5.40 46.00
CA GLN A 1030 -34.20 5.33 44.95
C GLN A 1030 -34.47 6.45 43.95
N GLN A 1031 -33.44 7.24 43.61
CA GLN A 1031 -33.59 8.26 42.58
C GLN A 1031 -33.66 7.58 41.21
N ASN A 1032 -34.83 7.61 40.59
CA ASN A 1032 -34.97 7.21 39.20
C ASN A 1032 -34.59 8.40 38.31
N TYR A 1033 -33.67 8.16 37.38
CA TYR A 1033 -33.42 9.07 36.27
C TYR A 1033 -34.42 8.71 35.16
N ASN A 1034 -35.42 9.56 34.94
CA ASN A 1034 -36.28 9.44 33.78
C ASN A 1034 -35.59 10.16 32.61
N GLU A 1035 -35.40 9.47 31.49
CA GLU A 1035 -34.88 10.11 30.29
C GLU A 1035 -36.04 10.81 29.56
N ILE A 1036 -35.99 12.13 29.52
CA ILE A 1036 -36.87 12.93 28.65
C ILE A 1036 -36.05 13.33 27.43
N ARG A 1037 -36.32 12.66 26.29
CA ARG A 1037 -35.69 12.99 25.02
C ARG A 1037 -36.70 13.69 24.11
N ILE A 1038 -36.40 14.96 23.79
CA ILE A 1038 -37.20 15.74 22.84
C ILE A 1038 -36.42 15.78 21.52
N LEU A 1039 -36.92 15.05 20.52
CA LEU A 1039 -36.41 15.14 19.16
C LEU A 1039 -37.08 16.33 18.48
N ASN A 1040 -36.36 17.45 18.45
CA ASN A 1040 -36.84 18.68 17.82
C ASN A 1040 -36.46 18.63 16.33
N ALA A 1041 -37.45 18.49 15.44
CA ALA A 1041 -37.22 18.39 14.00
C ALA A 1041 -36.60 19.69 13.46
N ARG A 1042 -35.34 19.65 13.01
CA ARG A 1042 -34.80 20.69 12.13
C ARG A 1042 -35.33 20.47 10.72
N ALA A 1043 -35.93 21.52 10.16
CA ALA A 1043 -36.73 21.57 8.95
C ALA A 1043 -36.14 20.86 7.72
N ARG A 1044 -36.81 19.78 7.27
CA ARG A 1044 -37.31 19.52 5.89
C ARG A 1044 -37.76 18.04 5.80
N GLY A 1045 -39.06 17.81 5.87
CA GLY A 1045 -39.69 16.48 5.78
C GLY A 1045 -40.68 16.28 6.92
N GLU A 1046 -41.82 15.65 6.65
CA GLU A 1046 -43.04 15.56 7.47
C GLU A 1046 -42.91 14.81 8.82
N GLN A 1047 -41.85 15.06 9.60
CA GLN A 1047 -41.72 14.50 10.95
C GLN A 1047 -42.20 15.49 12.01
N VAL A 1048 -43.22 15.08 12.77
CA VAL A 1048 -43.77 15.80 13.92
C VAL A 1048 -42.79 15.68 15.10
N THR A 1049 -42.74 16.67 15.99
CA THR A 1049 -41.98 16.58 17.25
C THR A 1049 -42.36 15.31 18.00
N GLN A 1050 -41.37 14.47 18.30
CA GLN A 1050 -41.56 13.23 19.03
C GLN A 1050 -41.10 13.40 20.48
N PHE A 1051 -41.94 12.97 21.40
CA PHE A 1051 -41.69 13.02 22.83
C PHE A 1051 -41.45 11.60 23.30
N PHE A 1052 -40.27 11.32 23.82
CA PHE A 1052 -39.97 10.02 24.39
C PHE A 1052 -39.91 10.12 25.90
N TYR A 1053 -40.60 9.20 26.56
CA TYR A 1053 -40.52 8.99 28.01
C TYR A 1053 -40.03 7.56 28.23
N ASP A 1054 -38.80 7.42 28.76
CA ASP A 1054 -38.15 6.13 29.03
C ASP A 1054 -38.20 5.17 27.82
N GLY A 1055 -37.79 5.69 26.65
CA GLY A 1055 -37.68 4.92 25.41
C GLY A 1055 -39.00 4.61 24.70
N ARG A 1056 -40.15 5.09 25.22
CA ARG A 1056 -41.46 4.96 24.57
C ARG A 1056 -41.84 6.27 23.89
N GLN A 1057 -42.16 6.17 22.59
CA GLN A 1057 -42.58 7.27 21.73
C GLN A 1057 -44.04 7.68 21.95
#